data_AF-A0A2V8IRG1-F1
#
_entry.id   AF-A0A2V8IRG1-F1
#
_cell.length_a   1.000
_cell.length_b   1.000
_cell.length_c   1.000
_cell.angle_alpha   90.00
_cell.angle_beta   90.00
_cell.angle_gamma   90.00
#
_symmetry.space_group_name_H-M   'P 1'
#
loop_
_entity.id
_entity.type
_entity.pdbx_description
1 polymer ?
#
loop_
_entity_poly.entity_id
_entity_poly.type
_entity_poly.pdbx_seq_one_letter_code
_entity_poly.pdbx_strand_id
1 'polypeptide(L)'
;MTPRARNARSGPRSTSIPHGRAAIRTSRRSQSRAGSTSRRATCTGKRLRATRRTFSRGCSSPGCTNPSFTSTAGPPRCASRCSASSRRPAALPSARIAIAGAPPPALRGSSVARWRVLHAIHDFLPRHRAGSEIYAYDLASALAARHDVWVLSAEYDPSANHGALRWRTEGTLPVIEIVNNWEFRSFDESYASARLNDRITHVLDAVRPDIVHVHNLLNLSLDLPRLARGRGVPTVATLHDYTMVCISGGQRVHRAEQHVCDTIDADRCARCFGESPFGPQLTAGRIAAVTRGRPLLKVAAAARRRVPALATSLGNRAARGSIEPSDVRRRLAYVRHVFDTIDLFVAPSASLAGEYIRLGVPADRMIVSENGCGAHVEHSPRDRDAVLSIGYVGSLVWHKGIHVLLQAARGLGGPFRITIHGDTTVSPEYTRDLERLASGLPVTFAGPFDRADVNKIYGAMDVLVVPSLWPENAPVVLQEAFLNDVTVVAAAVGGIPETVRDGENGRLFDPRSPGTLGAILQSFIDDPSRRMRLAPGATPVKTIAADAIDWEARYAGVLAAARSQNAVRPGSDQGQTPKSIAPRRKDRAISVRPAVSIVTLTRNGMRTLPRWITAIEAQTATETREVIAADSASTDGTREFLESSGVRVLGVDPRSFNHGETRNYAVEHARGDLIVLIVQDAVPIGTEWLQALVAPVAADASVAGAFARQVPAGDSSALTRWSLERWLACGLEPRRSDPLSRREFDALAPLARYERCIFDNVCSCIRRSAWQRHRFRAAPIAEDLEWARDVLLDGWSILYVPDAVVEHSHDRDPMYELRRTYLVHRRLQELFGLSTVPTAQSLIGAIARTVPAHLRVTRFERQPAAAWARAAALGIVWPAGQYFGARAARVGRPAPRFRDV
;
A
#
# COMPACT_ATOMS: atom_id res chain seq x y z
N MET A 1 -48.14 -60.69 -10.26
CA MET A 1 -48.94 -60.69 -9.00
C MET A 1 -48.69 -59.38 -8.27
N THR A 2 -49.72 -58.80 -7.67
CA THR A 2 -49.67 -57.67 -6.70
C THR A 2 -49.37 -58.20 -5.28
N PRO A 3 -49.15 -57.38 -4.20
CA PRO A 3 -49.42 -55.94 -4.06
C PRO A 3 -48.34 -55.05 -3.36
N ARG A 4 -48.61 -53.72 -3.33
CA ARG A 4 -48.43 -52.69 -2.25
C ARG A 4 -47.29 -52.86 -1.21
N ALA A 5 -46.60 -51.82 -0.69
CA ALA A 5 -46.50 -50.35 -0.93
C ALA A 5 -45.27 -49.84 -0.09
N ARG A 6 -45.02 -48.57 0.33
CA ARG A 6 -45.71 -47.26 0.30
C ARG A 6 -44.67 -46.12 0.58
N ASN A 7 -45.02 -44.87 0.25
CA ASN A 7 -44.39 -43.58 0.64
C ASN A 7 -42.98 -43.24 0.07
N ALA A 8 -42.60 -41.96 -0.16
CA ALA A 8 -43.29 -40.76 -0.68
C ALA A 8 -42.26 -39.60 -0.83
N ARG A 9 -42.42 -38.72 -1.85
CA ARG A 9 -41.66 -37.47 -2.10
C ARG A 9 -40.16 -37.67 -2.40
N SER A 10 -39.64 -37.65 -3.63
CA SER A 10 -39.84 -36.80 -4.84
C SER A 10 -39.07 -35.46 -4.83
N GLY A 11 -37.85 -35.46 -5.36
CA GLY A 11 -37.17 -34.27 -5.89
C GLY A 11 -37.11 -34.35 -7.44
N PRO A 12 -37.29 -33.24 -8.17
CA PRO A 12 -37.23 -33.25 -9.64
C PRO A 12 -35.79 -33.17 -10.16
N ARG A 13 -35.49 -33.93 -11.21
CA ARG A 13 -34.26 -33.78 -12.01
C ARG A 13 -34.39 -32.62 -13.00
N SER A 14 -33.24 -32.14 -13.47
CA SER A 14 -33.13 -31.22 -14.61
C SER A 14 -33.70 -31.82 -15.91
N THR A 15 -34.32 -30.97 -16.73
CA THR A 15 -34.71 -31.27 -18.12
C THR A 15 -34.32 -30.12 -19.03
N SER A 16 -33.75 -30.44 -20.21
CA SER A 16 -33.12 -29.50 -21.14
C SER A 16 -33.99 -29.14 -22.34
N ILE A 17 -33.99 -27.86 -22.74
CA ILE A 17 -34.56 -27.35 -24.01
C ILE A 17 -33.52 -26.36 -24.63
N PRO A 18 -33.36 -26.27 -25.98
CA PRO A 18 -32.01 -26.24 -26.57
C PRO A 18 -31.61 -24.96 -27.36
N HIS A 19 -30.51 -25.05 -28.12
CA HIS A 19 -29.88 -24.00 -28.92
C HIS A 19 -30.78 -23.34 -29.99
N GLY A 20 -30.51 -22.06 -30.26
CA GLY A 20 -30.84 -21.37 -31.52
C GLY A 20 -29.71 -20.43 -31.95
N ARG A 21 -29.18 -20.62 -33.18
CA ARG A 21 -28.22 -19.68 -33.80
C ARG A 21 -28.96 -18.68 -34.69
N ALA A 22 -28.57 -17.41 -34.66
CA ALA A 22 -28.85 -16.47 -35.74
C ALA A 22 -27.70 -15.46 -35.88
N ALA A 23 -27.25 -15.18 -37.10
CA ALA A 23 -26.24 -14.17 -37.40
C ALA A 23 -26.76 -13.24 -38.51
N ILE A 24 -26.80 -11.94 -38.22
CA ILE A 24 -27.20 -10.88 -39.15
C ILE A 24 -26.13 -9.78 -39.03
N ARG A 25 -25.11 -9.75 -39.88
CA ARG A 25 -25.09 -9.30 -41.29
C ARG A 25 -25.12 -7.76 -41.37
N THR A 26 -23.93 -7.18 -41.35
CA THR A 26 -23.69 -5.73 -41.54
C THR A 26 -24.07 -5.28 -42.95
N SER A 27 -24.91 -4.25 -43.07
CA SER A 27 -25.25 -3.62 -44.34
C SER A 27 -24.62 -2.23 -44.45
N ARG A 28 -23.76 -2.05 -45.47
CA ARG A 28 -23.40 -0.70 -45.94
C ARG A 28 -24.55 -0.15 -46.77
N ARG A 29 -24.93 1.11 -46.58
CA ARG A 29 -25.36 1.96 -47.70
C ARG A 29 -24.99 3.42 -47.49
N SER A 30 -24.36 3.98 -48.51
CA SER A 30 -24.02 5.39 -48.64
C SER A 30 -25.07 6.12 -49.46
N GLN A 31 -25.36 7.38 -49.14
CA GLN A 31 -25.83 8.37 -50.12
C GLN A 31 -25.41 9.78 -49.69
N SER A 32 -25.50 10.75 -50.60
CA SER A 32 -24.72 11.99 -50.52
C SER A 32 -25.35 13.17 -51.29
N ARG A 33 -24.82 14.38 -51.03
CA ARG A 33 -24.97 15.66 -51.77
C ARG A 33 -26.33 16.38 -51.74
N ALA A 34 -26.37 17.53 -51.04
CA ALA A 34 -26.76 18.85 -51.57
C ALA A 34 -26.50 19.96 -50.49
N GLY A 35 -26.25 21.24 -50.80
CA GLY A 35 -26.01 21.77 -52.16
C GLY A 35 -26.05 23.30 -52.42
N SER A 36 -25.77 24.21 -51.47
CA SER A 36 -25.71 25.68 -51.72
C SER A 36 -24.91 26.39 -50.60
N THR A 37 -24.08 27.44 -50.68
CA THR A 37 -23.60 28.49 -51.65
C THR A 37 -23.92 29.93 -51.20
N SER A 38 -22.89 30.65 -50.70
CA SER A 38 -22.58 32.08 -51.02
C SER A 38 -23.54 33.22 -50.53
N ARG A 39 -23.14 34.47 -50.21
CA ARG A 39 -21.84 35.21 -50.13
C ARG A 39 -21.96 36.52 -49.29
N ARG A 40 -20.83 36.94 -48.70
CA ARG A 40 -20.30 38.31 -48.37
C ARG A 40 -21.19 39.58 -48.29
N ALA A 41 -21.00 40.34 -47.19
CA ALA A 41 -20.60 41.77 -47.12
C ALA A 41 -19.89 41.99 -45.74
N THR A 42 -18.78 42.72 -45.47
CA THR A 42 -18.25 44.08 -45.80
C THR A 42 -19.05 45.23 -45.15
N CYS A 43 -18.48 46.25 -44.47
CA CYS A 43 -17.06 46.64 -44.32
C CYS A 43 -16.74 47.48 -43.04
N THR A 44 -15.52 48.05 -42.98
CA THR A 44 -14.96 49.07 -42.04
C THR A 44 -15.83 50.34 -41.87
N GLY A 45 -15.70 51.21 -40.84
CA GLY A 45 -14.78 51.30 -39.70
C GLY A 45 -14.10 52.70 -39.52
N LYS A 46 -14.32 53.39 -38.37
CA LYS A 46 -13.65 54.62 -37.83
C LYS A 46 -14.12 54.80 -36.37
N ARG A 47 -13.31 55.03 -35.32
CA ARG A 47 -12.39 56.13 -34.92
C ARG A 47 -13.07 57.43 -34.44
N LEU A 48 -13.04 57.69 -33.12
CA LEU A 48 -12.74 58.93 -32.33
C LEU A 48 -13.04 58.57 -30.85
N ARG A 49 -12.19 58.73 -29.81
CA ARG A 49 -11.46 59.86 -29.17
C ARG A 49 -12.29 60.70 -28.17
N ALA A 50 -11.57 61.27 -27.18
CA ALA A 50 -12.01 62.17 -26.10
C ALA A 50 -12.73 61.54 -24.88
N THR A 51 -12.77 62.19 -23.69
CA THR A 51 -11.68 62.33 -22.68
C THR A 51 -12.19 63.00 -21.38
N ARG A 52 -11.78 62.46 -20.21
CA ARG A 52 -11.52 63.17 -18.92
C ARG A 52 -12.59 64.03 -18.19
N ARG A 53 -12.62 63.88 -16.85
CA ARG A 53 -12.92 64.91 -15.79
C ARG A 53 -14.40 65.37 -15.65
N THR A 54 -14.95 65.86 -14.51
CA THR A 54 -14.56 65.98 -13.06
C THR A 54 -15.81 66.25 -12.16
N PHE A 55 -15.61 66.54 -10.85
CA PHE A 55 -16.57 66.93 -9.77
C PHE A 55 -17.25 65.73 -9.07
N SER A 56 -17.34 65.57 -7.74
CA SER A 56 -17.31 66.42 -6.50
C SER A 56 -18.65 67.13 -6.19
N ARG A 57 -19.13 67.28 -4.94
CA ARG A 57 -18.63 67.07 -3.54
C ARG A 57 -19.65 66.20 -2.75
N GLY A 58 -19.59 65.86 -1.45
CA GLY A 58 -18.77 66.12 -0.25
C GLY A 58 -19.49 65.46 0.96
N CYS A 59 -19.29 65.75 2.25
CA CYS A 59 -18.11 66.10 3.07
C CYS A 59 -18.56 66.23 4.55
N SER A 60 -18.14 65.36 5.48
CA SER A 60 -18.28 65.54 6.94
C SER A 60 -17.28 64.62 7.68
N SER A 61 -16.73 65.11 8.80
CA SER A 61 -15.62 64.57 9.62
C SER A 61 -15.90 64.93 11.11
N PRO A 62 -15.10 64.59 12.16
CA PRO A 62 -13.73 64.02 12.16
C PRO A 62 -13.43 62.90 13.19
N GLY A 63 -12.18 62.41 13.20
CA GLY A 63 -11.65 61.49 14.22
C GLY A 63 -10.26 60.91 13.88
N CYS A 64 -9.19 61.67 14.13
CA CYS A 64 -7.79 61.24 13.92
C CYS A 64 -7.24 60.51 15.19
N THR A 65 -6.11 59.79 15.19
CA THR A 65 -4.84 59.95 14.46
C THR A 65 -4.13 58.63 14.08
N ASN A 66 -3.08 58.75 13.26
CA ASN A 66 -2.11 57.73 12.82
C ASN A 66 -0.69 58.34 13.05
N PRO A 67 0.45 57.60 13.01
CA PRO A 67 1.07 57.35 11.70
C PRO A 67 1.89 56.04 11.56
N SER A 68 1.97 55.56 10.32
CA SER A 68 2.93 54.56 9.83
C SER A 68 4.12 55.22 9.09
N PHE A 69 5.30 54.59 9.07
CA PHE A 69 6.36 54.92 8.09
C PHE A 69 7.16 53.70 7.61
N THR A 70 7.84 53.82 6.45
CA THR A 70 8.47 52.72 5.72
C THR A 70 9.78 53.11 5.02
N SER A 71 10.54 52.07 4.60
CA SER A 71 11.53 52.02 3.50
C SER A 71 13.04 52.21 3.78
N THR A 72 13.77 51.12 3.52
CA THR A 72 15.04 50.98 2.75
C THR A 72 16.15 52.06 2.76
N ALA A 73 17.36 51.64 3.18
CA ALA A 73 18.65 51.96 2.52
C ALA A 73 19.76 50.94 2.92
N GLY A 74 20.89 50.93 2.21
CA GLY A 74 22.02 49.99 2.41
C GLY A 74 23.23 50.56 3.19
N PRO A 75 24.28 49.74 3.44
CA PRO A 75 25.33 50.05 4.43
C PRO A 75 26.64 50.64 3.86
N PRO A 76 27.43 51.37 4.67
CA PRO A 76 28.80 51.79 4.36
C PRO A 76 29.87 50.72 4.71
N ARG A 77 31.13 50.98 4.34
CA ARG A 77 32.34 50.16 4.59
C ARG A 77 33.51 51.04 5.09
N CYS A 78 34.57 50.39 5.57
CA CYS A 78 35.95 50.90 5.78
C CYS A 78 36.22 51.77 7.04
N ALA A 79 37.46 51.87 7.57
CA ALA A 79 38.62 50.94 7.53
C ALA A 79 39.79 51.38 8.46
N SER A 80 40.46 50.42 9.10
CA SER A 80 41.86 50.46 9.62
C SER A 80 42.27 49.00 9.97
N ARG A 81 43.47 48.42 9.77
CA ARG A 81 44.90 48.83 9.85
C ARG A 81 45.35 49.15 11.28
N CYS A 82 46.40 48.55 11.89
CA CYS A 82 47.35 47.47 11.57
C CYS A 82 47.63 46.68 12.90
N SER A 83 48.46 45.64 13.06
CA SER A 83 49.67 45.17 12.35
C SER A 83 49.84 43.63 12.50
N ALA A 84 50.97 43.07 12.04
CA ALA A 84 51.22 41.62 12.03
C ALA A 84 52.43 41.20 12.86
N SER A 85 52.35 40.02 13.48
CA SER A 85 53.49 39.26 14.01
C SER A 85 53.20 37.76 13.88
N SER A 86 54.22 36.94 13.65
CA SER A 86 54.07 35.55 13.19
C SER A 86 54.28 34.52 14.31
N ARG A 87 53.34 33.56 14.41
CA ARG A 87 53.57 32.18 14.91
C ARG A 87 52.39 31.26 14.58
N ARG A 88 52.73 30.03 14.18
CA ARG A 88 51.91 28.80 14.13
C ARG A 88 52.83 27.66 14.63
N PRO A 89 52.32 26.49 15.04
CA PRO A 89 50.92 26.06 15.04
C PRO A 89 50.40 25.58 16.43
N ALA A 90 49.08 25.51 16.56
CA ALA A 90 48.38 24.58 17.45
C ALA A 90 46.98 24.30 16.87
N ALA A 91 46.44 23.11 17.09
CA ALA A 91 45.07 22.77 16.69
C ALA A 91 44.08 23.14 17.80
N LEU A 92 42.87 23.55 17.44
CA LEU A 92 41.76 23.81 18.38
C LEU A 92 40.51 23.02 17.97
N PRO A 93 39.69 22.56 18.94
CA PRO A 93 38.62 21.60 18.70
C PRO A 93 37.34 22.21 18.11
N SER A 94 36.46 21.33 17.62
CA SER A 94 35.17 21.69 17.01
C SER A 94 34.20 22.33 18.02
N ALA A 95 33.79 23.57 17.74
CA ALA A 95 32.76 24.27 18.51
C ALA A 95 31.37 23.64 18.31
N ARG A 96 30.63 23.47 19.41
CA ARG A 96 29.22 23.04 19.39
C ARG A 96 28.32 24.22 18.99
N ILE A 97 27.37 23.98 18.09
CA ILE A 97 26.24 24.89 17.87
C ILE A 97 25.16 24.54 18.91
N ALA A 98 24.62 25.54 19.60
CA ALA A 98 23.63 25.34 20.65
C ALA A 98 22.24 24.99 20.08
N ILE A 99 21.56 24.05 20.74
CA ILE A 99 20.13 23.78 20.55
C ILE A 99 19.40 24.41 21.75
N ALA A 100 18.44 25.30 21.49
CA ALA A 100 17.68 25.99 22.53
C ALA A 100 16.22 25.51 22.55
N GLY A 101 15.71 25.21 23.75
CA GLY A 101 14.38 24.64 23.96
C GLY A 101 14.44 23.31 24.69
N ALA A 102 14.41 23.34 26.03
CA ALA A 102 14.29 22.15 26.88
C ALA A 102 12.80 21.82 27.11
N PRO A 103 12.43 20.54 27.27
CA PRO A 103 11.05 20.15 27.54
C PRO A 103 10.59 20.59 28.95
N PRO A 104 9.27 20.81 29.16
CA PRO A 104 8.72 21.23 30.45
C PRO A 104 8.83 20.14 31.53
N PRO A 105 8.85 20.52 32.82
CA PRO A 105 9.02 19.57 33.93
C PRO A 105 7.81 18.66 34.13
N ALA A 106 8.07 17.39 34.43
CA ALA A 106 7.03 16.38 34.63
C ALA A 106 6.32 16.53 35.99
N LEU A 107 4.99 16.63 35.95
CA LEU A 107 4.13 16.37 37.11
C LEU A 107 4.32 14.92 37.59
N ARG A 108 4.32 14.71 38.91
CA ARG A 108 4.47 13.40 39.57
C ARG A 108 3.14 13.01 40.22
N GLY A 109 2.62 11.79 39.99
CA GLY A 109 1.44 11.34 40.72
C GLY A 109 0.57 10.22 40.13
N SER A 110 1.13 9.17 39.52
CA SER A 110 0.41 7.89 39.40
C SER A 110 1.39 6.71 39.27
N SER A 111 0.93 5.49 39.56
CA SER A 111 1.71 4.25 39.50
C SER A 111 1.70 3.55 38.13
N VAL A 112 1.13 4.20 37.10
CA VAL A 112 1.09 3.67 35.73
C VAL A 112 2.45 3.85 35.06
N ALA A 113 2.87 2.87 34.25
CA ALA A 113 4.13 2.93 33.51
C ALA A 113 4.07 4.04 32.43
N ARG A 114 4.77 5.16 32.65
CA ARG A 114 4.79 6.30 31.71
C ARG A 114 5.58 5.98 30.42
N TRP A 115 4.88 5.43 29.43
CA TRP A 115 5.39 5.28 28.06
C TRP A 115 5.49 6.61 27.31
N ARG A 116 6.33 6.62 26.27
CA ARG A 116 6.32 7.61 25.18
C ARG A 116 5.57 7.06 23.97
N VAL A 117 4.50 7.75 23.57
CA VAL A 117 3.61 7.35 22.47
C VAL A 117 3.76 8.33 21.31
N LEU A 118 4.08 7.85 20.12
CA LEU A 118 4.10 8.67 18.90
C LEU A 118 2.85 8.38 18.06
N HIS A 119 1.87 9.29 18.10
CA HIS A 119 0.72 9.28 17.20
C HIS A 119 1.16 9.73 15.80
N ALA A 120 0.74 9.03 14.75
CA ALA A 120 1.06 9.34 13.36
C ALA A 120 -0.22 9.47 12.53
N ILE A 121 -0.46 10.65 11.96
CA ILE A 121 -1.70 10.97 11.23
C ILE A 121 -1.41 11.82 9.99
N HIS A 122 -2.23 11.69 8.95
CA HIS A 122 -1.99 12.35 7.66
C HIS A 122 -1.83 13.87 7.76
N ASP A 123 -2.88 14.55 8.21
CA ASP A 123 -2.96 15.99 8.42
C ASP A 123 -3.43 16.27 9.88
N PHE A 124 -3.34 17.52 10.38
CA PHE A 124 -3.64 17.81 11.80
C PHE A 124 -4.15 19.23 12.08
N LEU A 125 -4.73 19.42 13.28
CA LEU A 125 -5.27 20.68 13.79
C LEU A 125 -4.18 21.76 13.94
N PRO A 126 -4.49 23.06 13.74
CA PRO A 126 -5.82 23.61 13.51
C PRO A 126 -6.15 23.79 12.02
N ARG A 127 -5.19 23.55 11.12
CA ARG A 127 -5.35 23.78 9.67
C ARG A 127 -6.31 22.78 9.02
N HIS A 128 -6.28 21.54 9.50
CA HIS A 128 -7.06 20.42 8.98
C HIS A 128 -7.91 19.86 10.12
N ARG A 129 -9.22 19.70 9.88
CA ARG A 129 -10.21 19.36 10.91
C ARG A 129 -11.30 18.45 10.31
N ALA A 130 -11.00 17.16 10.18
CA ALA A 130 -11.99 16.10 10.00
C ALA A 130 -11.97 15.10 11.18
N GLY A 131 -12.82 14.08 11.12
CA GLY A 131 -13.10 13.19 12.25
C GLY A 131 -11.89 12.41 12.77
N SER A 132 -10.96 12.01 11.88
CA SER A 132 -9.77 11.25 12.28
C SER A 132 -8.78 12.12 13.09
N GLU A 133 -8.71 13.40 12.75
CA GLU A 133 -7.82 14.38 13.37
C GLU A 133 -8.37 14.87 14.70
N ILE A 134 -9.69 15.08 14.79
CA ILE A 134 -10.40 15.35 16.05
C ILE A 134 -10.19 14.18 17.02
N TYR A 135 -10.44 12.94 16.58
CA TYR A 135 -10.23 11.75 17.41
C TYR A 135 -8.76 11.60 17.85
N ALA A 136 -7.81 11.73 16.91
CA ALA A 136 -6.40 11.58 17.24
C ALA A 136 -5.90 12.66 18.20
N TYR A 137 -6.38 13.90 18.07
CA TYR A 137 -6.11 14.99 19.01
C TYR A 137 -6.72 14.72 20.40
N ASP A 138 -7.97 14.27 20.45
CA ASP A 138 -8.68 13.99 21.71
C ASP A 138 -8.03 12.82 22.46
N LEU A 139 -7.75 11.71 21.76
CA LEU A 139 -7.08 10.54 22.32
C LEU A 139 -5.67 10.89 22.80
N ALA A 140 -4.88 11.60 21.98
CA ALA A 140 -3.55 12.03 22.36
C ALA A 140 -3.57 12.96 23.58
N SER A 141 -4.54 13.90 23.65
CA SER A 141 -4.72 14.82 24.77
C SER A 141 -5.11 14.09 26.06
N ALA A 142 -6.02 13.12 25.99
CA ALA A 142 -6.41 12.29 27.12
C ALA A 142 -5.24 11.43 27.64
N LEU A 143 -4.45 10.84 26.74
CA LEU A 143 -3.24 10.08 27.08
C LEU A 143 -2.12 10.98 27.65
N ALA A 144 -1.98 12.22 27.18
CA ALA A 144 -0.93 13.16 27.62
C ALA A 144 -1.03 13.54 29.10
N ALA A 145 -2.18 13.33 29.75
CA ALA A 145 -2.32 13.47 31.20
C ALA A 145 -1.49 12.44 31.99
N ARG A 146 -1.14 11.29 31.38
CA ARG A 146 -0.42 10.17 32.02
C ARG A 146 0.88 9.79 31.29
N HIS A 147 0.98 10.06 29.99
CA HIS A 147 2.05 9.60 29.09
C HIS A 147 2.92 10.73 28.52
N ASP A 148 4.00 10.38 27.82
CA ASP A 148 4.84 11.31 27.05
C ASP A 148 4.39 11.24 25.57
N VAL A 149 3.36 12.01 25.21
CA VAL A 149 2.65 11.87 23.93
C VAL A 149 3.15 12.88 22.91
N TRP A 150 3.45 12.39 21.70
CA TRP A 150 3.94 13.18 20.57
C TRP A 150 3.06 12.93 19.33
N VAL A 151 2.88 13.93 18.48
CA VAL A 151 2.16 13.81 17.21
C VAL A 151 3.12 14.02 16.04
N LEU A 152 3.04 13.16 15.03
CA LEU A 152 3.68 13.29 13.73
C LEU A 152 2.60 13.45 12.65
N SER A 153 2.66 14.53 11.87
CA SER A 153 1.80 14.73 10.71
C SER A 153 2.56 15.14 9.46
N ALA A 154 1.87 15.18 8.33
CA ALA A 154 2.31 15.93 7.15
C ALA A 154 1.78 17.38 7.19
N GLU A 155 2.24 18.17 6.21
CA GLU A 155 1.69 19.48 5.84
C GLU A 155 2.04 19.77 4.38
N TYR A 156 1.15 20.41 3.61
CA TYR A 156 1.45 20.90 2.26
C TYR A 156 1.83 22.39 2.28
N ASP A 157 3.11 22.70 2.09
CA ASP A 157 3.60 24.09 2.02
C ASP A 157 4.61 24.28 0.87
N PRO A 158 4.16 24.75 -0.31
CA PRO A 158 5.00 24.93 -1.49
C PRO A 158 6.01 26.10 -1.36
N SER A 159 5.99 26.87 -0.27
CA SER A 159 7.05 27.84 0.06
C SER A 159 8.24 27.19 0.76
N ALA A 160 8.03 26.05 1.43
CA ALA A 160 9.05 25.27 2.12
C ALA A 160 9.65 24.16 1.23
N ASN A 161 10.75 23.56 1.72
CA ASN A 161 11.39 22.41 1.06
C ASN A 161 10.65 21.11 1.38
N HIS A 162 10.46 20.22 0.40
CA HIS A 162 9.88 18.89 0.64
C HIS A 162 10.79 18.04 1.55
N GLY A 163 10.19 17.38 2.53
CA GLY A 163 10.90 16.75 3.64
C GLY A 163 11.63 17.77 4.55
N ALA A 164 11.11 18.99 4.69
CA ALA A 164 11.44 19.84 5.84
C ALA A 164 10.65 19.35 7.07
N LEU A 165 11.18 19.63 8.27
CA LEU A 165 10.51 19.36 9.53
C LEU A 165 10.14 20.68 10.21
N ARG A 166 8.95 20.73 10.81
CA ARG A 166 8.51 21.80 11.72
C ARG A 166 8.19 21.20 13.08
N TRP A 167 8.43 21.98 14.13
CA TRP A 167 8.09 21.63 15.50
C TRP A 167 7.18 22.73 16.04
N ARG A 168 6.04 22.36 16.63
CA ARG A 168 5.08 23.27 17.27
C ARG A 168 4.35 22.56 18.40
N THR A 169 3.38 23.24 19.00
CA THR A 169 2.43 22.65 19.96
C THR A 169 1.02 22.80 19.41
N GLU A 170 0.12 21.87 19.72
CA GLU A 170 -1.33 22.01 19.58
C GLU A 170 -1.96 21.74 20.94
N GLY A 171 -2.58 22.74 21.57
CA GLY A 171 -2.95 22.66 22.98
C GLY A 171 -1.72 22.42 23.86
N THR A 172 -1.62 21.23 24.45
CA THR A 172 -0.45 20.75 25.22
C THR A 172 0.45 19.77 24.44
N LEU A 173 0.02 19.30 23.27
CA LEU A 173 0.68 18.23 22.52
C LEU A 173 1.84 18.77 21.66
N PRO A 174 3.07 18.25 21.77
CA PRO A 174 4.13 18.54 20.81
C PRO A 174 3.83 17.87 19.45
N VAL A 175 3.79 18.69 18.39
CA VAL A 175 3.48 18.28 17.02
C VAL A 175 4.71 18.48 16.13
N ILE A 176 5.04 17.46 15.36
CA ILE A 176 6.12 17.43 14.38
C ILE A 176 5.49 17.29 12.98
N GLU A 177 5.75 18.23 12.08
CA GLU A 177 5.16 18.24 10.74
C GLU A 177 6.22 17.98 9.67
N ILE A 178 6.00 16.98 8.81
CA ILE A 178 6.82 16.74 7.61
C ILE A 178 6.19 17.45 6.42
N VAL A 179 6.89 18.44 5.85
CA VAL A 179 6.39 19.15 4.66
C VAL A 179 6.39 18.22 3.44
N ASN A 180 5.23 17.78 2.99
CA ASN A 180 5.06 16.94 1.80
C ASN A 180 4.47 17.74 0.63
N ASN A 181 5.36 18.33 -0.18
CA ASN A 181 4.98 19.02 -1.43
C ASN A 181 4.79 18.10 -2.65
N TRP A 182 4.53 16.81 -2.43
CA TRP A 182 4.20 15.79 -3.45
C TRP A 182 5.30 15.59 -4.53
N GLU A 183 6.57 15.83 -4.19
CA GLU A 183 7.70 15.84 -5.14
C GLU A 183 8.25 14.43 -5.46
N PHE A 184 7.40 13.60 -6.05
CA PHE A 184 7.72 12.23 -6.48
C PHE A 184 8.17 12.17 -7.95
N ARG A 185 8.99 11.18 -8.32
CA ARG A 185 9.36 10.90 -9.72
C ARG A 185 8.57 9.72 -10.30
N SER A 186 8.37 8.68 -9.48
CA SER A 186 7.51 7.51 -9.71
C SER A 186 6.16 7.63 -8.99
N PHE A 187 5.24 6.68 -9.23
CA PHE A 187 4.06 6.50 -8.37
C PHE A 187 4.44 5.90 -7.03
N ASP A 188 5.42 5.00 -7.01
CA ASP A 188 5.85 4.23 -5.85
C ASP A 188 6.42 5.16 -4.75
N GLU A 189 7.14 6.21 -5.15
CA GLU A 189 7.53 7.34 -4.28
C GLU A 189 6.36 8.12 -3.66
N SER A 190 5.12 8.01 -4.17
CA SER A 190 3.94 8.68 -3.60
C SER A 190 3.39 7.99 -2.35
N TYR A 191 3.91 6.82 -2.00
CA TYR A 191 3.54 6.07 -0.79
C TYR A 191 4.73 5.44 -0.07
N ALA A 192 5.87 5.25 -0.74
CA ALA A 192 7.15 4.80 -0.18
C ALA A 192 8.26 5.83 -0.49
N SER A 193 8.12 7.06 0.02
CA SER A 193 9.07 8.14 -0.27
C SER A 193 10.32 8.05 0.57
N ALA A 194 11.46 7.69 -0.04
CA ALA A 194 12.78 7.72 0.62
C ALA A 194 13.09 9.07 1.30
N ARG A 195 12.61 10.19 0.74
CA ARG A 195 12.81 11.53 1.32
C ARG A 195 11.95 11.78 2.56
N LEU A 196 10.78 11.16 2.67
CA LEU A 196 9.97 11.19 3.90
C LEU A 196 10.51 10.16 4.90
N ASN A 197 10.99 8.99 4.44
CA ASN A 197 11.63 7.97 5.26
C ASN A 197 12.86 8.51 6.01
N ASP A 198 13.70 9.32 5.35
CA ASP A 198 14.80 10.08 5.99
C ASP A 198 14.32 10.90 7.20
N ARG A 199 13.11 11.48 7.12
CA ARG A 199 12.54 12.36 8.14
C ARG A 199 11.83 11.58 9.24
N ILE A 200 11.06 10.56 8.89
CA ILE A 200 10.42 9.63 9.84
C ILE A 200 11.50 8.94 10.68
N THR A 201 12.59 8.49 10.04
CA THR A 201 13.82 7.99 10.70
C THR A 201 14.32 9.00 11.74
N HIS A 202 14.60 10.25 11.34
CA HIS A 202 15.08 11.29 12.25
C HIS A 202 14.09 11.62 13.38
N VAL A 203 12.78 11.57 13.14
CA VAL A 203 11.75 11.76 14.16
C VAL A 203 11.73 10.60 15.16
N LEU A 204 11.77 9.35 14.69
CA LEU A 204 11.87 8.17 15.56
C LEU A 204 13.15 8.19 16.40
N ASP A 205 14.27 8.65 15.84
CA ASP A 205 15.55 8.76 16.55
C ASP A 205 15.59 9.92 17.56
N ALA A 206 14.85 11.01 17.31
CA ALA A 206 14.76 12.15 18.22
C ALA A 206 13.76 11.90 19.37
N VAL A 207 12.55 11.43 19.03
CA VAL A 207 11.47 11.14 19.97
C VAL A 207 11.82 9.89 20.80
N ARG A 208 12.31 8.82 20.16
CA ARG A 208 12.50 7.48 20.75
C ARG A 208 11.24 7.00 21.47
N PRO A 209 10.12 6.79 20.75
CA PRO A 209 8.88 6.31 21.34
C PRO A 209 9.01 4.85 21.80
N ASP A 210 8.30 4.49 22.86
CA ASP A 210 8.10 3.08 23.26
C ASP A 210 7.12 2.37 22.31
N ILE A 211 6.16 3.11 21.75
CA ILE A 211 5.13 2.60 20.84
C ILE A 211 4.68 3.67 19.84
N VAL A 212 4.39 3.26 18.62
CA VAL A 212 3.85 4.13 17.55
C VAL A 212 2.37 3.80 17.32
N HIS A 213 1.52 4.82 17.29
CA HIS A 213 0.08 4.68 17.01
C HIS A 213 -0.28 5.38 15.69
N VAL A 214 -0.50 4.60 14.65
CA VAL A 214 -0.97 5.07 13.34
C VAL A 214 -2.48 5.35 13.37
N HIS A 215 -2.89 6.52 12.90
CA HIS A 215 -4.29 6.86 12.59
C HIS A 215 -4.51 6.93 11.08
N ASN A 216 -3.60 7.55 10.34
CA ASN A 216 -3.67 7.62 8.88
C ASN A 216 -2.26 7.85 8.30
N LEU A 217 -1.91 7.15 7.22
CA LEU A 217 -0.61 7.26 6.53
C LEU A 217 -0.69 7.89 5.14
N LEU A 218 -1.86 8.43 4.75
CA LEU A 218 -1.95 9.41 3.66
C LEU A 218 -1.00 10.59 3.97
N ASN A 219 -0.44 11.24 2.94
CA ASN A 219 0.54 12.34 3.03
C ASN A 219 1.88 12.04 3.75
N LEU A 220 1.95 11.01 4.59
CA LEU A 220 3.15 10.43 5.18
C LEU A 220 3.74 9.34 4.25
N SER A 221 4.64 8.50 4.78
CA SER A 221 5.15 7.31 4.08
C SER A 221 4.58 6.06 4.72
N LEU A 222 4.11 5.11 3.90
CA LEU A 222 3.63 3.81 4.36
C LEU A 222 4.74 2.95 4.99
N ASP A 223 6.01 3.29 4.77
CA ASP A 223 7.17 2.69 5.44
C ASP A 223 7.22 2.92 6.97
N LEU A 224 6.40 3.82 7.54
CA LEU A 224 6.51 4.24 8.94
C LEU A 224 6.49 3.09 9.96
N PRO A 225 5.58 2.09 9.91
CA PRO A 225 5.60 0.95 10.83
C PRO A 225 6.86 0.08 10.66
N ARG A 226 7.33 -0.11 9.42
CA ARG A 226 8.58 -0.83 9.12
C ARG A 226 9.81 -0.10 9.69
N LEU A 227 9.84 1.22 9.65
CA LEU A 227 10.91 2.06 10.22
C LEU A 227 10.90 2.08 11.75
N ALA A 228 9.72 1.92 12.37
CA ALA A 228 9.57 1.74 13.82
C ALA A 228 10.01 0.33 14.26
N ARG A 229 9.51 -0.74 13.61
CA ARG A 229 9.93 -2.12 13.90
C ARG A 229 11.43 -2.34 13.70
N GLY A 230 12.04 -1.66 12.72
CA GLY A 230 13.50 -1.64 12.53
C GLY A 230 14.31 -1.07 13.71
N ARG A 231 13.65 -0.44 14.70
CA ARG A 231 14.22 0.05 15.98
C ARG A 231 13.77 -0.78 17.19
N GLY A 232 13.04 -1.87 16.96
CA GLY A 232 12.39 -2.65 18.03
C GLY A 232 11.14 -1.98 18.62
N VAL A 233 10.63 -0.91 18.00
CA VAL A 233 9.45 -0.18 18.47
C VAL A 233 8.19 -0.78 17.84
N PRO A 234 7.24 -1.33 18.62
CA PRO A 234 5.99 -1.84 18.08
C PRO A 234 5.09 -0.73 17.52
N THR A 235 4.24 -1.10 16.57
CA THR A 235 3.28 -0.19 15.93
C THR A 235 1.86 -0.76 16.01
N VAL A 236 0.92 0.08 16.44
CA VAL A 236 -0.51 -0.20 16.46
C VAL A 236 -1.25 0.80 15.57
N ALA A 237 -2.46 0.45 15.10
CA ALA A 237 -3.22 1.29 14.19
C ALA A 237 -4.71 1.41 14.55
N THR A 238 -5.24 2.65 14.59
CA THR A 238 -6.68 2.91 14.44
C THR A 238 -7.01 2.98 12.95
N LEU A 239 -8.01 2.23 12.50
CA LEU A 239 -8.51 2.24 11.14
C LEU A 239 -9.68 3.23 11.03
N HIS A 240 -9.41 4.46 10.58
CA HIS A 240 -10.45 5.48 10.38
C HIS A 240 -11.21 5.32 9.07
N ASP A 241 -10.48 4.98 8.00
CA ASP A 241 -10.97 5.00 6.62
C ASP A 241 -10.22 3.97 5.75
N TYR A 242 -10.43 4.03 4.44
CA TYR A 242 -9.81 3.13 3.47
C TYR A 242 -8.52 3.69 2.82
N THR A 243 -7.86 4.74 3.33
CA THR A 243 -6.71 5.39 2.65
C THR A 243 -5.53 4.47 2.40
N MET A 244 -5.25 3.54 3.32
CA MET A 244 -4.15 2.59 3.13
C MET A 244 -4.38 1.72 1.89
N VAL A 245 -5.63 1.33 1.61
CA VAL A 245 -5.97 0.41 0.50
C VAL A 245 -6.48 1.11 -0.76
N CYS A 246 -7.27 2.17 -0.63
CA CYS A 246 -7.91 2.89 -1.74
C CYS A 246 -7.05 4.07 -2.21
N ILE A 247 -6.48 3.94 -3.41
CA ILE A 247 -5.53 4.92 -3.99
C ILE A 247 -6.14 6.30 -4.25
N SER A 248 -7.46 6.41 -4.34
CA SER A 248 -8.21 7.68 -4.46
C SER A 248 -8.42 8.37 -3.10
N GLY A 249 -7.48 8.20 -2.16
CA GLY A 249 -7.51 8.75 -0.81
C GLY A 249 -8.69 8.28 0.03
N GLY A 250 -8.90 6.97 0.13
CA GLY A 250 -9.90 6.38 1.04
C GLY A 250 -11.37 6.51 0.64
N GLN A 251 -11.72 7.37 -0.32
CA GLN A 251 -13.11 7.77 -0.60
C GLN A 251 -14.05 6.66 -1.09
N ARG A 252 -13.54 5.50 -1.53
CA ARG A 252 -14.31 4.36 -2.08
C ARG A 252 -15.49 4.79 -2.99
N VAL A 253 -15.29 5.79 -3.86
CA VAL A 253 -16.33 6.34 -4.75
C VAL A 253 -15.74 6.71 -6.12
N HIS A 254 -16.43 6.31 -7.17
CA HIS A 254 -16.14 6.65 -8.56
C HIS A 254 -16.82 7.98 -8.89
N ARG A 255 -16.04 9.07 -8.88
CA ARG A 255 -16.58 10.45 -8.91
C ARG A 255 -17.36 10.80 -10.18
N ALA A 256 -16.90 10.40 -11.38
CA ALA A 256 -17.64 10.67 -12.61
C ALA A 256 -18.85 9.73 -12.81
N GLU A 257 -18.77 8.50 -12.29
CA GLU A 257 -19.85 7.51 -12.36
C GLU A 257 -20.95 7.76 -11.31
N GLN A 258 -20.73 8.63 -10.31
CA GLN A 258 -21.57 8.81 -9.12
C GLN A 258 -21.95 7.47 -8.47
N HIS A 259 -20.94 6.60 -8.30
CA HIS A 259 -21.11 5.21 -7.90
C HIS A 259 -20.18 4.84 -6.74
N VAL A 260 -20.70 4.10 -5.76
CA VAL A 260 -19.94 3.62 -4.58
C VAL A 260 -19.08 2.40 -4.97
N CYS A 261 -17.84 2.37 -4.52
CA CYS A 261 -16.90 1.31 -4.86
C CYS A 261 -17.08 0.12 -3.91
N ASP A 262 -17.66 -0.98 -4.41
CA ASP A 262 -17.88 -2.19 -3.59
C ASP A 262 -16.59 -3.01 -3.40
N THR A 263 -15.72 -3.07 -4.41
CA THR A 263 -14.49 -3.88 -4.41
C THR A 263 -13.27 -3.09 -4.89
N ILE A 264 -12.13 -3.23 -4.22
CA ILE A 264 -10.86 -2.61 -4.64
C ILE A 264 -10.21 -3.46 -5.73
N ASP A 265 -10.56 -3.17 -6.98
CA ASP A 265 -9.97 -3.76 -8.18
C ASP A 265 -8.91 -2.81 -8.79
N ALA A 266 -7.76 -3.37 -9.21
CA ALA A 266 -6.66 -2.61 -9.77
C ALA A 266 -7.00 -1.94 -11.12
N ASP A 267 -7.77 -2.61 -11.98
CA ASP A 267 -8.14 -2.10 -13.30
C ASP A 267 -9.15 -0.94 -13.19
N ARG A 268 -10.16 -1.04 -12.31
CA ARG A 268 -11.11 0.04 -12.01
C ARG A 268 -10.47 1.16 -11.19
N CYS A 269 -9.57 0.87 -10.26
CA CYS A 269 -8.84 1.89 -9.51
C CYS A 269 -7.92 2.74 -10.39
N ALA A 270 -7.22 2.15 -11.37
CA ALA A 270 -6.38 2.91 -12.31
C ALA A 270 -7.19 3.97 -13.07
N ARG A 271 -8.41 3.61 -13.53
CA ARG A 271 -9.36 4.55 -14.15
C ARG A 271 -9.83 5.63 -13.15
N CYS A 272 -10.29 5.19 -11.97
CA CYS A 272 -10.80 6.07 -10.91
C CYS A 272 -9.77 7.12 -10.43
N PHE A 273 -8.48 6.77 -10.38
CA PHE A 273 -7.46 7.68 -9.85
C PHE A 273 -7.29 8.94 -10.71
N GLY A 274 -7.42 8.83 -12.03
CA GLY A 274 -7.35 9.97 -12.96
C GLY A 274 -8.46 11.01 -12.77
N GLU A 275 -9.54 10.63 -12.09
CA GLU A 275 -10.69 11.48 -11.72
C GLU A 275 -10.68 11.87 -10.24
N SER A 276 -9.75 11.33 -9.46
CA SER A 276 -9.59 11.67 -8.04
C SER A 276 -8.90 13.04 -7.87
N PRO A 277 -9.12 13.76 -6.75
CA PRO A 277 -8.38 14.99 -6.44
C PRO A 277 -6.86 14.80 -6.40
N PHE A 278 -6.40 13.58 -6.12
CA PHE A 278 -5.00 13.21 -5.99
C PHE A 278 -4.27 13.04 -7.33
N GLY A 279 -4.99 12.75 -8.42
CA GLY A 279 -4.43 12.64 -9.77
C GLY A 279 -3.78 13.94 -10.27
N PRO A 280 -4.49 15.09 -10.23
CA PRO A 280 -3.91 16.40 -10.51
C PRO A 280 -2.77 16.80 -9.57
N GLN A 281 -2.86 16.48 -8.27
CA GLN A 281 -1.80 16.75 -7.28
C GLN A 281 -0.51 16.00 -7.63
N LEU A 282 -0.60 14.68 -7.87
CA LEU A 282 0.54 13.83 -8.25
C LEU A 282 1.13 14.25 -9.61
N THR A 283 0.30 14.69 -10.55
CA THR A 283 0.75 15.26 -11.84
C THR A 283 1.54 16.56 -11.63
N ALA A 284 1.05 17.48 -10.80
CA ALA A 284 1.75 18.72 -10.46
C ALA A 284 3.06 18.46 -9.71
N GLY A 285 3.05 17.49 -8.80
CA GLY A 285 4.21 17.02 -8.04
C GLY A 285 5.36 16.50 -8.91
N ARG A 286 5.05 15.61 -9.88
CA ARG A 286 6.02 15.12 -10.87
C ARG A 286 6.62 16.26 -11.71
N ILE A 287 5.82 17.27 -12.07
CA ILE A 287 6.31 18.47 -12.77
C ILE A 287 7.24 19.31 -11.86
N ALA A 288 6.90 19.49 -10.59
CA ALA A 288 7.73 20.22 -9.63
C ALA A 288 9.10 19.52 -9.42
N ALA A 289 9.09 18.20 -9.22
CA ALA A 289 10.28 17.37 -9.03
C ALA A 289 11.24 17.38 -10.24
N VAL A 290 10.72 17.61 -11.46
CA VAL A 290 11.51 17.71 -12.71
C VAL A 290 11.98 19.14 -13.00
N THR A 291 11.28 20.17 -12.51
CA THR A 291 11.56 21.58 -12.85
C THR A 291 12.43 22.32 -11.84
N ARG A 292 12.51 21.86 -10.59
CA ARG A 292 13.44 22.45 -9.60
C ARG A 292 14.90 22.29 -10.05
N GLY A 293 15.63 23.41 -10.02
CA GLY A 293 17.01 23.52 -10.49
C GLY A 293 17.20 24.32 -11.79
N ARG A 294 16.13 24.69 -12.51
CA ARG A 294 16.21 25.52 -13.74
C ARG A 294 15.63 26.93 -13.51
N PRO A 295 16.46 28.00 -13.45
CA PRO A 295 16.00 29.33 -13.02
C PRO A 295 14.96 29.96 -13.97
N LEU A 296 15.10 29.76 -15.29
CA LEU A 296 14.19 30.31 -16.31
C LEU A 296 12.71 29.92 -16.11
N LEU A 297 12.41 28.77 -15.51
CA LEU A 297 11.03 28.32 -15.30
C LEU A 297 10.35 28.94 -14.07
N LYS A 298 11.09 29.62 -13.18
CA LYS A 298 10.49 30.32 -12.03
C LYS A 298 9.56 31.46 -12.48
N VAL A 299 9.89 32.14 -13.58
CA VAL A 299 9.06 33.22 -14.15
C VAL A 299 7.71 32.69 -14.64
N ALA A 300 7.69 31.52 -15.29
CA ALA A 300 6.46 30.86 -15.72
C ALA A 300 5.59 30.39 -14.53
N ALA A 301 6.21 29.96 -13.43
CA ALA A 301 5.49 29.62 -12.21
C ALA A 301 4.84 30.86 -11.55
N ALA A 302 5.51 32.02 -11.55
CA ALA A 302 4.94 33.28 -11.08
C ALA A 302 3.75 33.74 -11.94
N ALA A 303 3.84 33.60 -13.27
CA ALA A 303 2.74 33.95 -14.18
C ALA A 303 1.46 33.11 -13.94
N ARG A 304 1.60 31.83 -13.56
CA ARG A 304 0.46 30.93 -13.27
C ARG A 304 -0.44 31.41 -12.12
N ARG A 305 0.08 32.22 -11.17
CA ARG A 305 -0.75 32.79 -10.08
C ARG A 305 -1.84 33.76 -10.56
N ARG A 306 -1.83 34.22 -11.82
CA ARG A 306 -2.81 35.21 -12.34
C ARG A 306 -3.96 34.65 -13.16
N VAL A 307 -3.93 33.37 -13.57
CA VAL A 307 -5.03 32.76 -14.35
C VAL A 307 -5.26 31.28 -13.95
N PRO A 308 -5.94 31.00 -12.81
CA PRO A 308 -6.12 29.64 -12.31
C PRO A 308 -6.83 28.71 -13.30
N ALA A 309 -7.92 29.16 -13.94
CA ALA A 309 -8.74 28.35 -14.84
C ALA A 309 -7.97 27.78 -16.06
N LEU A 310 -6.93 28.48 -16.54
CA LEU A 310 -6.10 27.99 -17.64
C LEU A 310 -5.11 26.92 -17.18
N ALA A 311 -4.64 27.00 -15.94
CA ALA A 311 -3.83 25.95 -15.33
C ALA A 311 -4.64 24.67 -15.09
N THR A 312 -5.90 24.79 -14.65
CA THR A 312 -6.80 23.64 -14.47
C THR A 312 -7.16 22.97 -15.80
N SER A 313 -7.48 23.73 -16.86
CA SER A 313 -7.89 23.12 -18.14
C SER A 313 -6.73 22.46 -18.92
N LEU A 314 -5.51 23.02 -18.86
CA LEU A 314 -4.30 22.36 -19.36
C LEU A 314 -3.86 21.21 -18.45
N GLY A 315 -3.99 21.37 -17.14
CA GLY A 315 -3.75 20.34 -16.14
C GLY A 315 -4.61 19.10 -16.38
N ASN A 316 -5.93 19.26 -16.52
CA ASN A 316 -6.87 18.14 -16.71
C ASN A 316 -6.76 17.46 -18.09
N ARG A 317 -6.01 18.04 -19.05
CA ARG A 317 -5.62 17.36 -20.30
C ARG A 317 -4.29 16.61 -20.17
N ALA A 318 -3.36 17.09 -19.35
CA ALA A 318 -2.07 16.42 -19.07
C ALA A 318 -2.15 15.36 -17.95
N ALA A 319 -3.10 15.49 -17.01
CA ALA A 319 -3.30 14.58 -15.88
C ALA A 319 -4.01 13.27 -16.26
N ARG A 320 -4.42 13.10 -17.52
CA ARG A 320 -4.78 11.80 -18.12
C ARG A 320 -3.52 10.97 -18.40
N GLY A 321 -2.68 10.80 -17.37
CA GLY A 321 -1.24 10.54 -17.54
C GLY A 321 -0.66 9.48 -16.60
N SER A 322 -0.83 8.21 -16.97
CA SER A 322 -0.05 7.06 -16.48
C SER A 322 -0.08 6.81 -14.96
N ILE A 323 -1.17 6.19 -14.50
CA ILE A 323 -1.11 5.11 -13.52
C ILE A 323 -1.73 3.89 -14.20
N GLU A 324 -0.96 2.81 -14.33
CA GLU A 324 -1.42 1.57 -14.94
C GLU A 324 -2.01 0.61 -13.88
N PRO A 325 -2.85 -0.36 -14.26
CA PRO A 325 -3.33 -1.42 -13.35
C PRO A 325 -2.20 -2.26 -12.72
N SER A 326 -0.99 -2.24 -13.29
CA SER A 326 0.22 -2.84 -12.71
C SER A 326 0.83 -1.99 -11.58
N ASP A 327 0.68 -0.66 -11.64
CA ASP A 327 1.10 0.28 -10.59
C ASP A 327 0.20 0.16 -9.36
N VAL A 328 -1.12 0.06 -9.59
CA VAL A 328 -2.09 -0.19 -8.51
C VAL A 328 -1.83 -1.54 -7.84
N ARG A 329 -1.56 -2.60 -8.62
CA ARG A 329 -1.16 -3.91 -8.08
C ARG A 329 0.11 -3.85 -7.24
N ARG A 330 1.15 -3.11 -7.66
CA ARG A 330 2.35 -2.90 -6.83
C ARG A 330 2.03 -2.21 -5.51
N ARG A 331 1.17 -1.19 -5.50
CA ARG A 331 0.78 -0.52 -4.25
C ARG A 331 -0.05 -1.44 -3.34
N LEU A 332 -0.99 -2.22 -3.86
CA LEU A 332 -1.78 -3.16 -3.05
C LEU A 332 -0.92 -4.28 -2.47
N ALA A 333 -0.01 -4.84 -3.27
CA ALA A 333 1.01 -5.78 -2.81
C ALA A 333 1.90 -5.20 -1.69
N TYR A 334 2.36 -3.95 -1.87
CA TYR A 334 3.15 -3.24 -0.87
C TYR A 334 2.36 -2.97 0.42
N VAL A 335 1.09 -2.58 0.33
CA VAL A 335 0.21 -2.33 1.49
C VAL A 335 0.00 -3.58 2.34
N ARG A 336 -0.11 -4.78 1.73
CA ARG A 336 -0.12 -6.05 2.47
C ARG A 336 1.16 -6.24 3.30
N HIS A 337 2.33 -5.96 2.71
CA HIS A 337 3.60 -5.96 3.45
C HIS A 337 3.70 -4.89 4.54
N VAL A 338 2.91 -3.81 4.46
CA VAL A 338 2.78 -2.84 5.57
C VAL A 338 1.89 -3.41 6.68
N PHE A 339 0.86 -4.19 6.35
CA PHE A 339 0.05 -4.87 7.37
C PHE A 339 0.87 -5.88 8.19
N ASP A 340 1.78 -6.62 7.55
CA ASP A 340 2.74 -7.49 8.23
C ASP A 340 3.57 -6.73 9.29
N THR A 341 3.84 -5.43 9.05
CA THR A 341 4.62 -4.53 9.92
C THR A 341 3.84 -3.81 11.02
N ILE A 342 2.55 -4.11 11.20
CA ILE A 342 1.73 -3.61 12.30
C ILE A 342 1.40 -4.77 13.24
N ASP A 343 1.42 -4.50 14.55
CA ASP A 343 1.32 -5.51 15.61
C ASP A 343 -0.12 -5.63 16.16
N LEU A 344 -0.92 -4.56 16.07
CA LEU A 344 -2.35 -4.55 16.41
C LEU A 344 -3.12 -3.52 15.57
N PHE A 345 -4.30 -3.91 15.10
CA PHE A 345 -5.29 -3.05 14.44
C PHE A 345 -6.54 -2.92 15.30
N VAL A 346 -7.11 -1.72 15.34
CA VAL A 346 -8.43 -1.44 15.92
C VAL A 346 -9.29 -0.76 14.85
N ALA A 347 -10.45 -1.34 14.55
CA ALA A 347 -11.47 -0.71 13.71
C ALA A 347 -12.68 -0.31 14.57
N PRO A 348 -13.32 0.85 14.31
CA PRO A 348 -14.45 1.31 15.10
C PRO A 348 -15.79 0.66 14.71
N SER A 349 -15.79 -0.24 13.71
CA SER A 349 -16.94 -1.05 13.32
C SER A 349 -16.51 -2.39 12.69
N ALA A 350 -17.33 -3.42 12.84
CA ALA A 350 -17.13 -4.75 12.30
C ALA A 350 -17.17 -4.75 10.75
N SER A 351 -17.99 -3.86 10.17
CA SER A 351 -18.05 -3.60 8.73
C SER A 351 -16.69 -3.19 8.15
N LEU A 352 -15.98 -2.28 8.82
CA LEU A 352 -14.62 -1.87 8.43
C LEU A 352 -13.58 -2.97 8.71
N ALA A 353 -13.65 -3.62 9.87
CA ALA A 353 -12.76 -4.71 10.24
C ALA A 353 -12.78 -5.85 9.20
N GLY A 354 -13.99 -6.29 8.82
CA GLY A 354 -14.19 -7.33 7.82
C GLY A 354 -13.66 -6.97 6.44
N GLU A 355 -13.74 -5.70 6.04
CA GLU A 355 -13.15 -5.25 4.77
C GLU A 355 -11.61 -5.21 4.82
N TYR A 356 -11.01 -4.76 5.91
CA TYR A 356 -9.55 -4.79 6.05
C TYR A 356 -9.00 -6.22 6.15
N ILE A 357 -9.71 -7.14 6.80
CA ILE A 357 -9.38 -8.58 6.80
C ILE A 357 -9.46 -9.14 5.36
N ARG A 358 -10.55 -8.87 4.61
CA ARG A 358 -10.67 -9.27 3.19
C ARG A 358 -9.54 -8.76 2.30
N LEU A 359 -8.94 -7.61 2.64
CA LEU A 359 -7.87 -6.99 1.86
C LEU A 359 -6.46 -7.47 2.27
N GLY A 360 -6.33 -8.15 3.41
CA GLY A 360 -5.11 -8.84 3.84
C GLY A 360 -4.61 -8.51 5.25
N VAL A 361 -5.41 -7.87 6.12
CA VAL A 361 -5.02 -7.70 7.54
C VAL A 361 -5.21 -9.03 8.30
N PRO A 362 -4.21 -9.51 9.06
CA PRO A 362 -4.35 -10.71 9.87
C PRO A 362 -5.46 -10.59 10.91
N ALA A 363 -6.41 -11.54 10.93
CA ALA A 363 -7.60 -11.49 11.77
C ALA A 363 -7.29 -11.64 13.27
N ASP A 364 -6.21 -12.33 13.61
CA ASP A 364 -5.64 -12.45 14.97
C ASP A 364 -5.14 -11.10 15.53
N ARG A 365 -4.87 -10.11 14.65
CA ARG A 365 -4.43 -8.76 15.01
C ARG A 365 -5.52 -7.70 14.86
N MET A 366 -6.79 -8.09 14.66
CA MET A 366 -7.89 -7.16 14.48
C MET A 366 -8.82 -7.14 15.71
N ILE A 367 -9.02 -5.96 16.29
CA ILE A 367 -10.02 -5.70 17.32
C ILE A 367 -11.09 -4.76 16.76
N VAL A 368 -12.36 -5.05 17.06
CA VAL A 368 -13.46 -4.09 16.88
C VAL A 368 -13.67 -3.33 18.20
N SER A 369 -13.60 -2.00 18.15
CA SER A 369 -13.89 -1.12 19.29
C SER A 369 -14.26 0.26 18.78
N GLU A 370 -15.47 0.72 19.07
CA GLU A 370 -15.90 2.09 18.78
C GLU A 370 -14.89 3.13 19.33
N ASN A 371 -14.72 4.21 18.57
CA ASN A 371 -13.92 5.38 18.93
C ASN A 371 -14.58 6.14 20.10
N GLY A 372 -13.79 6.57 21.09
CA GLY A 372 -14.28 7.47 22.14
C GLY A 372 -14.62 8.88 21.63
N CYS A 373 -15.75 9.42 22.09
CA CYS A 373 -16.19 10.79 21.81
C CYS A 373 -15.59 11.78 22.82
N GLY A 374 -15.10 12.92 22.32
CA GLY A 374 -14.63 14.05 23.15
C GLY A 374 -15.66 15.18 23.32
N ALA A 375 -16.93 14.96 23.00
CA ALA A 375 -18.01 15.89 23.32
C ALA A 375 -18.51 15.69 24.77
N HIS A 376 -18.98 16.76 25.39
CA HIS A 376 -19.57 16.76 26.74
C HIS A 376 -21.00 17.28 26.67
N VAL A 377 -21.90 16.75 27.50
CA VAL A 377 -23.34 17.09 27.43
C VAL A 377 -23.67 18.30 28.29
N GLU A 378 -24.38 19.27 27.70
CA GLU A 378 -25.10 20.32 28.44
C GLU A 378 -26.60 20.19 28.13
N HIS A 379 -27.34 19.51 29.02
CA HIS A 379 -28.78 19.27 28.86
C HIS A 379 -29.59 20.57 29.03
N SER A 380 -29.81 21.29 27.93
CA SER A 380 -30.83 22.34 27.87
C SER A 380 -32.22 21.70 27.69
N PRO A 381 -33.24 22.07 28.49
CA PRO A 381 -34.62 21.68 28.22
C PRO A 381 -35.05 22.15 26.82
N ARG A 382 -35.48 21.22 25.97
CA ARG A 382 -35.93 21.53 24.60
C ARG A 382 -37.43 21.78 24.59
N ASP A 383 -37.81 23.05 24.44
CA ASP A 383 -39.15 23.43 23.99
C ASP A 383 -39.28 23.02 22.52
N ARG A 384 -40.25 22.15 22.19
CA ARG A 384 -40.34 21.52 20.86
C ARG A 384 -41.44 22.16 20.03
N ASP A 385 -41.02 23.02 19.10
CA ASP A 385 -41.86 23.63 18.07
C ASP A 385 -42.79 22.62 17.37
N ALA A 386 -43.96 23.09 16.92
CA ALA A 386 -44.81 22.35 15.98
C ALA A 386 -44.17 22.18 14.58
N VAL A 387 -43.02 22.82 14.33
CA VAL A 387 -42.24 22.77 13.09
C VAL A 387 -41.09 21.76 13.26
N LEU A 388 -41.03 20.71 12.45
CA LEU A 388 -39.96 19.71 12.55
C LEU A 388 -38.59 20.32 12.19
N SER A 389 -37.65 20.34 13.15
CA SER A 389 -36.30 20.88 12.97
C SER A 389 -35.31 19.81 12.53
N ILE A 390 -35.05 19.72 11.22
CA ILE A 390 -34.17 18.72 10.59
C ILE A 390 -32.76 19.29 10.42
N GLY A 391 -31.75 18.56 10.89
CA GLY A 391 -30.34 18.93 10.76
C GLY A 391 -29.53 17.99 9.89
N TYR A 392 -28.49 18.53 9.25
CA TYR A 392 -27.37 17.79 8.69
C TYR A 392 -26.06 18.41 9.19
N VAL A 393 -25.08 17.58 9.57
CA VAL A 393 -23.74 17.99 9.99
C VAL A 393 -22.69 17.20 9.19
N GLY A 394 -21.82 17.90 8.45
CA GLY A 394 -20.66 17.28 7.79
C GLY A 394 -20.16 18.01 6.55
N SER A 395 -19.09 17.50 5.94
CA SER A 395 -18.53 18.07 4.70
C SER A 395 -19.54 18.00 3.55
N LEU A 396 -19.66 19.08 2.75
CA LEU A 396 -20.58 19.12 1.60
C LEU A 396 -19.95 18.44 0.37
N VAL A 397 -19.98 17.11 0.36
CA VAL A 397 -19.45 16.25 -0.72
C VAL A 397 -20.48 15.22 -1.16
N TRP A 398 -20.48 14.87 -2.46
CA TRP A 398 -21.55 14.06 -3.08
C TRP A 398 -21.88 12.76 -2.31
N HIS A 399 -20.86 12.04 -1.85
CA HIS A 399 -21.01 10.74 -1.20
C HIS A 399 -21.56 10.79 0.24
N LYS A 400 -21.68 11.99 0.83
CA LYS A 400 -22.43 12.22 2.08
C LYS A 400 -23.93 12.45 1.82
N GLY A 401 -24.37 12.41 0.56
CA GLY A 401 -25.76 12.20 0.16
C GLY A 401 -26.77 13.29 0.52
N ILE A 402 -26.35 14.51 0.85
CA ILE A 402 -27.25 15.65 1.16
C ILE A 402 -28.34 15.87 0.07
N HIS A 403 -28.04 15.53 -1.19
CA HIS A 403 -29.02 15.57 -2.27
C HIS A 403 -30.19 14.58 -2.08
N VAL A 404 -30.01 13.44 -1.42
CA VAL A 404 -31.06 12.48 -1.07
C VAL A 404 -32.02 13.08 -0.04
N LEU A 405 -31.50 13.81 0.97
CA LEU A 405 -32.32 14.56 1.91
C LEU A 405 -33.15 15.64 1.20
N LEU A 406 -32.54 16.43 0.31
CA LEU A 406 -33.26 17.46 -0.45
C LEU A 406 -34.27 16.88 -1.46
N GLN A 407 -34.04 15.68 -1.97
CA GLN A 407 -35.01 14.95 -2.81
C GLN A 407 -36.19 14.43 -1.98
N ALA A 408 -35.93 13.81 -0.82
CA ALA A 408 -36.97 13.35 0.10
C ALA A 408 -37.83 14.52 0.61
N ALA A 409 -37.20 15.65 0.93
CA ALA A 409 -37.87 16.86 1.42
C ALA A 409 -38.91 17.45 0.45
N ARG A 410 -38.81 17.17 -0.87
CA ARG A 410 -39.81 17.62 -1.86
C ARG A 410 -41.14 16.85 -1.78
N GLY A 411 -41.19 15.72 -1.09
CA GLY A 411 -42.41 14.95 -0.85
C GLY A 411 -43.08 15.22 0.49
N LEU A 412 -42.52 16.12 1.33
CA LEU A 412 -43.04 16.35 2.68
C LEU A 412 -44.18 17.37 2.70
N GLY A 413 -45.26 17.01 3.38
CA GLY A 413 -46.38 17.88 3.71
C GLY A 413 -46.35 18.30 5.19
N GLY A 414 -46.75 19.53 5.48
CA GLY A 414 -46.73 20.11 6.82
C GLY A 414 -45.47 20.94 7.12
N PRO A 415 -45.34 21.49 8.34
CA PRO A 415 -44.28 22.43 8.69
C PRO A 415 -42.96 21.75 9.08
N PHE A 416 -41.89 22.05 8.34
CA PHE A 416 -40.53 21.62 8.66
C PHE A 416 -39.50 22.70 8.29
N ARG A 417 -38.29 22.58 8.84
CA ARG A 417 -37.10 23.37 8.45
C ARG A 417 -35.88 22.45 8.34
N ILE A 418 -34.95 22.76 7.43
CA ILE A 418 -33.72 21.99 7.22
C ILE A 418 -32.51 22.92 7.42
N THR A 419 -31.61 22.58 8.34
CA THR A 419 -30.36 23.31 8.56
C THR A 419 -29.15 22.45 8.20
N ILE A 420 -28.33 22.94 7.27
CA ILE A 420 -27.16 22.24 6.72
C ILE A 420 -25.89 22.90 7.26
N HIS A 421 -25.19 22.21 8.15
CA HIS A 421 -23.88 22.62 8.67
C HIS A 421 -22.75 21.92 7.93
N GLY A 422 -21.84 22.71 7.36
CA GLY A 422 -20.72 22.24 6.54
C GLY A 422 -20.09 23.37 5.73
N ASP A 423 -18.81 23.22 5.40
CA ASP A 423 -18.09 24.18 4.56
C ASP A 423 -18.53 24.06 3.09
N THR A 424 -19.09 25.15 2.57
CA THR A 424 -19.58 25.30 1.19
C THR A 424 -18.48 25.35 0.14
N THR A 425 -17.24 25.65 0.55
CA THR A 425 -16.08 25.80 -0.34
C THR A 425 -15.39 24.47 -0.68
N VAL A 426 -15.67 23.39 0.06
CA VAL A 426 -15.03 22.06 -0.11
C VAL A 426 -15.37 21.41 -1.46
N SER A 427 -16.55 21.67 -2.03
CA SER A 427 -16.91 21.20 -3.38
C SER A 427 -17.91 22.15 -4.06
N PRO A 428 -17.47 23.31 -4.56
CA PRO A 428 -18.35 24.40 -5.01
C PRO A 428 -19.23 24.06 -6.23
N GLU A 429 -18.97 22.96 -6.93
CA GLU A 429 -19.86 22.40 -7.95
C GLU A 429 -21.07 21.73 -7.29
N TYR A 430 -20.82 20.78 -6.39
CA TYR A 430 -21.88 20.08 -5.65
C TYR A 430 -22.67 21.01 -4.73
N THR A 431 -22.04 22.00 -4.09
CA THR A 431 -22.77 23.02 -3.30
C THR A 431 -23.80 23.77 -4.15
N ARG A 432 -23.42 24.20 -5.36
CA ARG A 432 -24.37 24.85 -6.30
C ARG A 432 -25.48 23.91 -6.77
N ASP A 433 -25.24 22.60 -6.80
CA ASP A 433 -26.27 21.61 -7.10
C ASP A 433 -27.25 21.44 -5.93
N LEU A 434 -26.75 21.45 -4.70
CA LEU A 434 -27.57 21.48 -3.48
C LEU A 434 -28.40 22.76 -3.38
N GLU A 435 -27.83 23.93 -3.66
CA GLU A 435 -28.55 25.23 -3.70
C GLU A 435 -29.72 25.19 -4.69
N ARG A 436 -29.53 24.61 -5.89
CA ARG A 436 -30.62 24.43 -6.88
C ARG A 436 -31.66 23.41 -6.43
N LEU A 437 -31.24 22.32 -5.79
CA LEU A 437 -32.16 21.32 -5.22
C LEU A 437 -32.96 21.86 -4.01
N ALA A 438 -32.38 22.78 -3.24
CA ALA A 438 -32.99 23.47 -2.12
C ALA A 438 -33.98 24.58 -2.53
N SER A 439 -33.95 25.02 -3.79
CA SER A 439 -34.85 26.07 -4.29
C SER A 439 -36.33 25.66 -4.15
N GLY A 440 -37.08 26.46 -3.38
CA GLY A 440 -38.48 26.19 -3.00
C GLY A 440 -38.67 25.35 -1.74
N LEU A 441 -37.62 25.01 -1.00
CA LEU A 441 -37.68 24.30 0.28
C LEU A 441 -37.22 25.21 1.44
N PRO A 442 -37.68 24.96 2.69
CA PRO A 442 -37.26 25.70 3.88
C PRO A 442 -35.85 25.27 4.37
N VAL A 443 -34.83 25.53 3.55
CA VAL A 443 -33.44 25.08 3.75
C VAL A 443 -32.52 26.26 4.07
N THR A 444 -31.70 26.13 5.12
CA THR A 444 -30.64 27.10 5.48
C THR A 444 -29.27 26.42 5.43
N PHE A 445 -28.34 26.98 4.65
CA PHE A 445 -26.94 26.59 4.68
C PHE A 445 -26.21 27.43 5.74
N ALA A 446 -25.98 26.85 6.92
CA ALA A 446 -25.46 27.54 8.09
C ALA A 446 -23.92 27.64 8.13
N GLY A 447 -23.21 26.94 7.24
CA GLY A 447 -21.75 26.93 7.18
C GLY A 447 -21.09 26.01 8.23
N PRO A 448 -19.76 26.09 8.40
CA PRO A 448 -19.06 25.41 9.49
C PRO A 448 -19.30 26.12 10.83
N PHE A 449 -19.11 25.41 11.93
CA PHE A 449 -19.19 25.92 13.30
C PHE A 449 -17.98 25.45 14.13
N ASP A 450 -17.73 26.10 15.27
CA ASP A 450 -16.65 25.72 16.17
C ASP A 450 -17.12 24.70 17.22
N ARG A 451 -16.18 23.89 17.73
CA ARG A 451 -16.49 22.78 18.63
C ARG A 451 -17.22 23.19 19.92
N ALA A 452 -17.03 24.44 20.37
CA ALA A 452 -17.75 24.97 21.53
C ALA A 452 -19.27 25.11 21.30
N ASP A 453 -19.71 25.25 20.04
CA ASP A 453 -21.12 25.36 19.69
C ASP A 453 -21.83 24.00 19.52
N VAL A 454 -21.14 22.84 19.60
CA VAL A 454 -21.71 21.50 19.32
C VAL A 454 -23.07 21.29 19.98
N ASN A 455 -23.18 21.46 21.30
CA ASN A 455 -24.44 21.21 22.02
C ASN A 455 -25.56 22.19 21.61
N LYS A 456 -25.20 23.43 21.27
CA LYS A 456 -26.13 24.46 20.78
C LYS A 456 -26.60 24.17 19.34
N ILE A 457 -25.75 23.59 18.50
CA ILE A 457 -26.11 23.16 17.15
C ILE A 457 -27.02 21.94 17.19
N TYR A 458 -26.64 20.87 17.90
CA TYR A 458 -27.46 19.67 18.03
C TYR A 458 -28.75 19.92 18.83
N GLY A 459 -28.70 20.71 19.90
CA GLY A 459 -29.88 21.08 20.70
C GLY A 459 -30.95 21.87 19.94
N ALA A 460 -30.62 22.47 18.79
CA ALA A 460 -31.58 23.12 17.89
C ALA A 460 -32.27 22.15 16.91
N MET A 461 -31.95 20.86 16.95
CA MET A 461 -32.45 19.81 16.05
C MET A 461 -33.43 18.87 16.78
N ASP A 462 -34.55 18.56 16.14
CA ASP A 462 -35.33 17.37 16.47
C ASP A 462 -34.64 16.11 15.95
N VAL A 463 -34.18 16.18 14.70
CA VAL A 463 -33.72 15.04 13.91
C VAL A 463 -32.41 15.38 13.19
N LEU A 464 -31.34 14.62 13.45
CA LEU A 464 -30.17 14.56 12.58
C LEU A 464 -30.45 13.56 11.45
N VAL A 465 -30.27 13.99 10.20
CA VAL A 465 -30.25 13.08 9.05
C VAL A 465 -28.81 12.84 8.59
N VAL A 466 -28.43 11.56 8.49
CA VAL A 466 -27.10 11.12 8.01
C VAL A 466 -27.27 10.30 6.72
N PRO A 467 -27.39 10.95 5.54
CA PRO A 467 -27.78 10.30 4.30
C PRO A 467 -26.59 9.76 3.49
N SER A 468 -25.53 9.28 4.16
CA SER A 468 -24.31 8.80 3.50
C SER A 468 -24.59 7.70 2.47
N LEU A 469 -23.95 7.80 1.30
CA LEU A 469 -24.03 6.81 0.22
C LEU A 469 -22.91 5.77 0.33
N TRP A 470 -21.70 6.24 0.64
CA TRP A 470 -20.52 5.40 0.84
C TRP A 470 -20.58 4.64 2.18
N PRO A 471 -19.84 3.51 2.34
CA PRO A 471 -19.77 2.79 3.61
C PRO A 471 -19.02 3.63 4.66
N GLU A 472 -19.80 4.36 5.45
CA GLU A 472 -19.35 5.18 6.58
C GLU A 472 -18.98 4.28 7.77
N ASN A 473 -17.81 4.48 8.38
CA ASN A 473 -17.27 3.51 9.34
C ASN A 473 -17.84 3.64 10.76
N ALA A 474 -17.62 4.79 11.39
CA ALA A 474 -18.17 5.16 12.69
C ALA A 474 -18.28 6.70 12.75
N PRO A 475 -19.34 7.28 12.20
CA PRO A 475 -19.45 8.73 12.05
C PRO A 475 -19.74 9.41 13.39
N VAL A 476 -18.78 10.23 13.86
CA VAL A 476 -18.81 10.95 15.15
C VAL A 476 -20.10 11.76 15.37
N VAL A 477 -20.73 12.26 14.29
CA VAL A 477 -22.02 12.98 14.36
C VAL A 477 -23.17 12.16 14.97
N LEU A 478 -23.10 10.83 14.95
CA LEU A 478 -24.06 9.97 15.67
C LEU A 478 -23.85 10.04 17.18
N GLN A 479 -22.59 10.02 17.63
CA GLN A 479 -22.23 10.13 19.03
C GLN A 479 -22.62 11.51 19.58
N GLU A 480 -22.33 12.58 18.83
CA GLU A 480 -22.73 13.95 19.16
C GLU A 480 -24.27 14.11 19.25
N ALA A 481 -25.01 13.46 18.35
CA ALA A 481 -26.47 13.43 18.37
C ALA A 481 -27.04 12.65 19.58
N PHE A 482 -26.53 11.45 19.87
CA PHE A 482 -26.96 10.66 21.03
C PHE A 482 -26.65 11.38 22.35
N LEU A 483 -25.46 11.99 22.46
CA LEU A 483 -25.07 12.81 23.61
C LEU A 483 -25.99 14.03 23.83
N ASN A 484 -26.61 14.56 22.78
CA ASN A 484 -27.58 15.66 22.87
C ASN A 484 -29.06 15.19 22.81
N ASP A 485 -29.31 13.87 22.85
CA ASP A 485 -30.63 13.26 22.72
C ASP A 485 -31.41 13.73 21.46
N VAL A 486 -30.70 13.88 20.34
CA VAL A 486 -31.27 14.19 19.02
C VAL A 486 -31.67 12.88 18.33
N THR A 487 -32.85 12.84 17.71
CA THR A 487 -33.29 11.67 16.95
C THR A 487 -32.42 11.46 15.72
N VAL A 488 -31.94 10.24 15.48
CA VAL A 488 -31.16 9.92 14.27
C VAL A 488 -32.05 9.31 13.19
N VAL A 489 -31.90 9.76 11.95
CA VAL A 489 -32.35 9.03 10.74
C VAL A 489 -31.17 8.86 9.79
N ALA A 490 -30.69 7.63 9.61
CA ALA A 490 -29.41 7.38 8.94
C ALA A 490 -29.52 6.32 7.82
N ALA A 491 -28.66 6.45 6.81
CA ALA A 491 -28.57 5.49 5.72
C ALA A 491 -27.98 4.16 6.21
N ALA A 492 -28.57 3.03 5.81
CA ALA A 492 -28.17 1.68 6.19
C ALA A 492 -26.90 1.21 5.45
N VAL A 493 -25.77 1.87 5.68
CA VAL A 493 -24.48 1.63 5.00
C VAL A 493 -23.29 1.60 5.97
N GLY A 494 -22.24 0.86 5.59
CA GLY A 494 -21.01 0.78 6.39
C GLY A 494 -21.26 0.18 7.78
N GLY A 495 -20.79 0.86 8.82
CA GLY A 495 -21.02 0.54 10.23
C GLY A 495 -22.19 1.30 10.87
N ILE A 496 -22.93 2.16 10.14
CA ILE A 496 -24.08 2.89 10.70
C ILE A 496 -25.13 1.95 11.34
N PRO A 497 -25.48 0.79 10.76
CA PRO A 497 -26.40 -0.17 11.39
C PRO A 497 -25.87 -0.85 12.67
N GLU A 498 -24.58 -0.69 13.00
CA GLU A 498 -24.00 -1.20 14.25
C GLU A 498 -24.28 -0.22 15.42
N THR A 499 -24.39 1.08 15.14
CA THR A 499 -24.70 2.13 16.14
C THR A 499 -26.19 2.50 16.19
N VAL A 500 -26.88 2.49 15.05
CA VAL A 500 -28.29 2.89 14.90
C VAL A 500 -29.18 1.64 14.77
N ARG A 501 -29.97 1.37 15.80
CA ARG A 501 -30.95 0.28 15.87
C ARG A 501 -32.33 0.81 15.46
N ASP A 502 -32.84 0.32 14.33
CA ASP A 502 -34.09 0.84 13.73
C ASP A 502 -35.30 0.65 14.67
N GLY A 503 -35.93 1.76 15.04
CA GLY A 503 -37.09 1.77 15.94
C GLY A 503 -36.74 1.83 17.43
N GLU A 504 -35.46 1.72 17.81
CA GLU A 504 -35.00 1.80 19.21
C GLU A 504 -34.37 3.18 19.53
N ASN A 505 -33.20 3.48 18.95
CA ASN A 505 -32.48 4.75 19.19
C ASN A 505 -32.45 5.69 17.98
N GLY A 506 -32.91 5.21 16.81
CA GLY A 506 -33.04 6.00 15.59
C GLY A 506 -33.84 5.25 14.53
N ARG A 507 -33.81 5.73 13.29
CA ARG A 507 -34.35 5.03 12.12
C ARG A 507 -33.29 4.81 11.05
N LEU A 508 -33.38 3.67 10.36
CA LEU A 508 -32.57 3.32 9.20
C LEU A 508 -33.37 3.44 7.90
N PHE A 509 -32.70 3.78 6.80
CA PHE A 509 -33.29 3.80 5.47
C PHE A 509 -32.31 3.33 4.38
N ASP A 510 -32.80 2.83 3.25
CA ASP A 510 -31.94 2.47 2.11
C ASP A 510 -31.66 3.73 1.27
N PRO A 511 -30.40 4.19 1.15
CA PRO A 511 -30.07 5.38 0.37
C PRO A 511 -30.37 5.25 -1.13
N ARG A 512 -30.53 4.02 -1.64
CA ARG A 512 -30.98 3.75 -3.02
C ARG A 512 -32.49 3.97 -3.22
N SER A 513 -33.23 4.13 -2.12
CA SER A 513 -34.69 4.34 -2.12
C SER A 513 -35.08 5.61 -1.34
N PRO A 514 -34.82 6.84 -1.86
CA PRO A 514 -35.06 8.11 -1.16
C PRO A 514 -36.47 8.31 -0.59
N GLY A 515 -37.50 7.66 -1.18
CA GLY A 515 -38.86 7.68 -0.65
C GLY A 515 -39.00 7.06 0.75
N THR A 516 -38.09 6.18 1.16
CA THR A 516 -38.07 5.62 2.53
C THR A 516 -37.67 6.67 3.57
N LEU A 517 -36.67 7.51 3.29
CA LEU A 517 -36.33 8.68 4.09
C LEU A 517 -37.53 9.66 4.15
N GLY A 518 -38.17 9.91 3.01
CA GLY A 518 -39.36 10.76 2.94
C GLY A 518 -40.51 10.25 3.83
N ALA A 519 -40.82 8.95 3.78
CA ALA A 519 -41.87 8.35 4.61
C ALA A 519 -41.54 8.38 6.12
N ILE A 520 -40.27 8.20 6.51
CA ILE A 520 -39.83 8.32 7.91
C ILE A 520 -40.04 9.76 8.40
N LEU A 521 -39.52 10.73 7.65
CA LEU A 521 -39.62 12.16 8.00
C LEU A 521 -41.09 12.64 8.02
N GLN A 522 -41.91 12.22 7.06
CA GLN A 522 -43.34 12.53 7.06
C GLN A 522 -44.02 12.00 8.32
N SER A 523 -43.74 10.76 8.72
CA SER A 523 -44.32 10.19 9.94
C SER A 523 -43.93 10.95 11.22
N PHE A 524 -42.79 11.67 11.23
CA PHE A 524 -42.38 12.53 12.34
C PHE A 524 -43.02 13.93 12.32
N ILE A 525 -43.59 14.36 11.19
CA ILE A 525 -44.45 15.53 11.07
C ILE A 525 -45.88 15.15 11.47
N ASP A 526 -46.41 14.04 10.94
CA ASP A 526 -47.76 13.54 11.21
C ASP A 526 -47.98 13.18 12.68
N ASP A 527 -46.97 12.58 13.32
CA ASP A 527 -47.00 12.12 14.71
C ASP A 527 -45.64 12.40 15.41
N PRO A 528 -45.49 13.58 16.04
CA PRO A 528 -44.31 13.93 16.82
C PRO A 528 -43.95 12.91 17.92
N SER A 529 -44.91 12.14 18.42
CA SER A 529 -44.63 11.13 19.44
C SER A 529 -43.81 9.95 18.92
N ARG A 530 -43.69 9.77 17.58
CA ARG A 530 -42.78 8.77 16.97
C ARG A 530 -41.31 9.10 17.21
N ARG A 531 -40.91 10.37 17.08
CA ARG A 531 -39.54 10.80 17.38
C ARG A 531 -39.27 10.90 18.88
N MET A 532 -40.31 11.02 19.72
CA MET A 532 -40.19 10.99 21.19
C MET A 532 -40.17 9.56 21.79
N ARG A 533 -40.63 8.54 21.05
CA ARG A 533 -40.53 7.12 21.46
C ARG A 533 -39.17 6.49 21.17
N LEU A 534 -38.41 7.06 20.24
CA LEU A 534 -37.01 6.71 20.04
C LEU A 534 -36.23 7.24 21.25
N ALA A 535 -35.28 6.46 21.75
CA ALA A 535 -34.52 6.79 22.95
C ALA A 535 -33.02 7.06 22.61
N PRO A 536 -32.69 8.12 21.84
CA PRO A 536 -31.32 8.37 21.42
C PRO A 536 -30.38 8.58 22.61
N GLY A 537 -30.79 9.39 23.61
CA GLY A 537 -30.01 9.62 24.83
C GLY A 537 -29.84 8.41 25.76
N ALA A 538 -30.56 7.31 25.52
CA ALA A 538 -30.35 6.03 26.22
C ALA A 538 -29.24 5.18 25.56
N THR A 539 -28.66 5.61 24.43
CA THR A 539 -27.53 4.95 23.78
C THR A 539 -26.24 5.27 24.54
N PRO A 540 -25.52 4.28 25.10
CA PRO A 540 -24.24 4.54 25.75
C PRO A 540 -23.21 5.00 24.71
N VAL A 541 -22.73 6.24 24.84
CA VAL A 541 -21.63 6.75 24.01
C VAL A 541 -20.31 6.61 24.76
N LYS A 542 -19.34 5.93 24.14
CA LYS A 542 -17.99 5.78 24.70
C LYS A 542 -17.34 7.16 24.84
N THR A 543 -16.84 7.52 26.02
CA THR A 543 -16.08 8.76 26.20
C THR A 543 -14.62 8.58 25.78
N ILE A 544 -13.95 9.64 25.34
CA ILE A 544 -12.52 9.59 25.02
C ILE A 544 -11.67 9.22 26.24
N ALA A 545 -12.11 9.57 27.46
CA ALA A 545 -11.44 9.17 28.69
C ALA A 545 -11.48 7.65 28.91
N ALA A 546 -12.59 6.99 28.56
CA ALA A 546 -12.70 5.52 28.58
C ALA A 546 -11.87 4.88 27.45
N ASP A 547 -11.92 5.43 26.24
CA ASP A 547 -11.13 4.90 25.11
C ASP A 547 -9.62 5.07 25.31
N ALA A 548 -9.17 6.12 26.01
CA ALA A 548 -7.77 6.25 26.43
C ALA A 548 -7.33 5.13 27.40
N ILE A 549 -8.21 4.68 28.31
CA ILE A 549 -7.93 3.55 29.22
C ILE A 549 -7.87 2.23 28.45
N ASP A 550 -8.79 2.01 27.50
CA ASP A 550 -8.74 0.86 26.59
C ASP A 550 -7.44 0.85 25.77
N TRP A 551 -7.01 2.01 25.27
CA TRP A 551 -5.74 2.15 24.54
C TRP A 551 -4.53 1.91 25.42
N GLU A 552 -4.54 2.32 26.68
CA GLU A 552 -3.48 1.99 27.65
C GLU A 552 -3.38 0.47 27.88
N ALA A 553 -4.50 -0.24 28.00
CA ALA A 553 -4.51 -1.70 28.09
C ALA A 553 -3.96 -2.37 26.81
N ARG A 554 -4.33 -1.86 25.62
CA ARG A 554 -3.81 -2.33 24.32
C ARG A 554 -2.31 -2.09 24.18
N TYR A 555 -1.83 -0.90 24.53
CA TYR A 555 -0.39 -0.58 24.55
C TYR A 555 0.37 -1.50 25.51
N ALA A 556 -0.14 -1.73 26.72
CA ALA A 556 0.47 -2.64 27.69
C ALA A 556 0.63 -4.07 27.15
N GLY A 557 -0.42 -4.61 26.51
CA GLY A 557 -0.39 -5.95 25.92
C GLY A 557 0.64 -6.08 24.80
N VAL A 558 0.66 -5.12 23.86
CA VAL A 558 1.62 -5.11 22.73
C VAL A 558 3.06 -4.92 23.23
N LEU A 559 3.29 -4.03 24.21
CA LEU A 559 4.60 -3.82 24.83
C LEU A 559 5.08 -5.05 25.62
N ALA A 560 4.19 -5.77 26.29
CA ALA A 560 4.51 -7.02 26.96
C ALA A 560 4.91 -8.11 25.94
N ALA A 561 4.15 -8.29 24.86
CA ALA A 561 4.48 -9.23 23.79
C ALA A 561 5.84 -8.92 23.13
N ALA A 562 6.10 -7.65 22.80
CA ALA A 562 7.37 -7.21 22.24
C ALA A 562 8.56 -7.42 23.20
N ARG A 563 8.35 -7.24 24.52
CA ARG A 563 9.36 -7.55 25.54
C ARG A 563 9.64 -9.05 25.63
N SER A 564 8.61 -9.90 25.62
CA SER A 564 8.78 -11.36 25.63
C SER A 564 9.53 -11.86 24.39
N GLN A 565 9.20 -11.36 23.19
CA GLN A 565 9.90 -11.71 21.96
C GLN A 565 11.37 -11.28 21.96
N ASN A 566 11.69 -10.12 22.54
CA ASN A 566 13.07 -9.66 22.69
C ASN A 566 13.82 -10.40 23.81
N ALA A 567 13.15 -10.81 24.89
CA ALA A 567 13.77 -11.61 25.97
C ALA A 567 14.17 -13.03 25.53
N VAL A 568 13.51 -13.57 24.49
CA VAL A 568 13.88 -14.85 23.85
C VAL A 568 15.10 -14.72 22.92
N ARG A 569 15.65 -13.50 22.75
CA ARG A 569 16.99 -13.29 22.16
C ARG A 569 18.02 -13.04 23.27
N PRO A 570 18.93 -14.00 23.57
CA PRO A 570 20.03 -13.74 24.48
C PRO A 570 20.87 -12.55 24.00
N GLY A 571 21.07 -11.58 24.88
CA GLY A 571 22.05 -10.52 24.68
C GLY A 571 23.47 -11.07 24.68
N SER A 572 24.41 -10.27 24.17
CA SER A 572 25.83 -10.58 24.14
C SER A 572 26.37 -11.04 25.51
N ASP A 573 26.87 -12.27 25.57
CA ASP A 573 27.73 -12.73 26.67
C ASP A 573 29.16 -12.94 26.14
N GLN A 574 30.15 -12.40 26.85
CA GLN A 574 31.56 -12.46 26.45
C GLN A 574 32.30 -13.49 27.29
N GLY A 575 32.75 -14.56 26.64
CA GLY A 575 33.85 -15.38 27.15
C GLY A 575 33.52 -16.35 28.27
N GLN A 576 32.68 -17.35 27.98
CA GLN A 576 32.74 -18.64 28.69
C GLN A 576 32.58 -19.80 27.71
N THR A 577 33.54 -20.74 27.75
CA THR A 577 33.54 -21.93 26.89
C THR A 577 32.56 -22.98 27.43
N PRO A 578 31.60 -23.48 26.63
CA PRO A 578 30.71 -24.55 27.06
C PRO A 578 31.50 -25.83 27.38
N LYS A 579 31.38 -26.33 28.61
CA LYS A 579 31.91 -27.65 28.97
C LYS A 579 31.12 -28.74 28.24
N SER A 580 31.81 -29.80 27.82
CA SER A 580 31.22 -30.89 27.05
C SER A 580 30.12 -31.62 27.83
N ILE A 581 28.95 -31.72 27.22
CA ILE A 581 27.89 -32.65 27.65
C ILE A 581 28.09 -33.95 26.87
N ALA A 582 28.30 -35.06 27.58
CA ALA A 582 28.51 -36.37 26.96
C ALA A 582 27.24 -36.87 26.23
N PRO A 583 27.37 -37.58 25.09
CA PRO A 583 26.23 -38.02 24.30
C PRO A 583 25.39 -39.05 25.05
N ARG A 584 24.06 -38.85 25.06
CA ARG A 584 23.13 -39.88 25.54
C ARG A 584 23.12 -41.10 24.61
N ARG A 585 22.86 -42.25 25.22
CA ARG A 585 23.03 -43.59 24.65
C ARG A 585 22.03 -43.83 23.49
N LYS A 586 22.47 -44.55 22.45
CA LYS A 586 21.63 -44.89 21.29
C LYS A 586 20.55 -45.91 21.67
N ASP A 587 19.28 -45.52 21.57
CA ASP A 587 18.18 -46.48 21.41
C ASP A 587 17.99 -46.85 19.93
N ARG A 588 17.51 -48.08 19.69
CA ARG A 588 17.35 -48.63 18.33
C ARG A 588 16.10 -48.05 17.65
N ALA A 589 16.28 -46.98 16.88
CA ALA A 589 15.22 -46.43 16.05
C ALA A 589 14.77 -47.43 14.96
N ILE A 590 13.46 -47.65 14.86
CA ILE A 590 12.83 -48.30 13.70
C ILE A 590 12.99 -47.37 12.50
N SER A 591 13.37 -47.91 11.34
CA SER A 591 13.69 -47.13 10.12
C SER A 591 12.44 -46.60 9.41
N VAL A 592 11.74 -45.65 10.02
CA VAL A 592 10.70 -44.84 9.37
C VAL A 592 11.35 -44.08 8.19
N ARG A 593 10.77 -44.18 6.99
CA ARG A 593 11.22 -43.36 5.86
C ARG A 593 10.86 -41.89 6.12
N PRO A 594 11.72 -40.92 5.75
CA PRO A 594 11.29 -39.52 5.68
C PRO A 594 10.21 -39.40 4.60
N ALA A 595 9.20 -38.55 4.82
CA ALA A 595 8.24 -38.15 3.80
C ALA A 595 8.89 -37.15 2.81
N VAL A 596 9.76 -36.28 3.31
CA VAL A 596 10.41 -35.20 2.55
C VAL A 596 11.93 -35.33 2.59
N SER A 597 12.60 -35.17 1.46
CA SER A 597 14.07 -34.99 1.41
C SER A 597 14.41 -33.58 0.94
N ILE A 598 15.12 -32.82 1.78
CA ILE A 598 15.68 -31.51 1.41
C ILE A 598 17.04 -31.76 0.78
N VAL A 599 17.26 -31.24 -0.42
CA VAL A 599 18.41 -31.55 -1.28
C VAL A 599 19.04 -30.25 -1.76
N THR A 600 20.32 -30.06 -1.43
CA THR A 600 21.13 -28.94 -1.93
C THR A 600 22.32 -29.42 -2.76
N LEU A 601 22.76 -28.59 -3.70
CA LEU A 601 23.98 -28.78 -4.47
C LEU A 601 24.98 -27.75 -3.97
N THR A 602 26.16 -28.19 -3.56
CA THR A 602 27.13 -27.32 -2.87
C THR A 602 28.54 -27.42 -3.45
N ARG A 603 29.21 -26.27 -3.44
CA ARG A 603 30.64 -26.12 -3.65
C ARG A 603 31.10 -24.79 -3.05
N ASN A 604 32.00 -24.85 -2.09
CA ASN A 604 32.53 -23.69 -1.34
C ASN A 604 31.39 -22.78 -0.81
N GLY A 605 30.47 -23.38 -0.06
CA GLY A 605 29.25 -22.76 0.47
C GLY A 605 29.39 -22.17 1.87
N MET A 606 30.56 -22.25 2.53
CA MET A 606 30.76 -21.89 3.94
C MET A 606 30.25 -20.49 4.31
N ARG A 607 30.27 -19.53 3.37
CA ARG A 607 29.78 -18.17 3.58
C ARG A 607 28.25 -18.08 3.82
N THR A 608 27.46 -19.00 3.25
CA THR A 608 25.98 -18.96 3.32
C THR A 608 25.38 -20.12 4.10
N LEU A 609 26.04 -21.28 4.11
CA LEU A 609 25.52 -22.50 4.74
C LEU A 609 25.16 -22.37 6.23
N PRO A 610 25.88 -21.61 7.09
CA PRO A 610 25.46 -21.42 8.48
C PRO A 610 24.11 -20.71 8.65
N ARG A 611 23.79 -19.74 7.77
CA ARG A 611 22.46 -19.11 7.74
C ARG A 611 21.41 -20.07 7.17
N TRP A 612 21.79 -20.84 6.15
CA TRP A 612 20.92 -21.82 5.49
C TRP A 612 20.49 -22.94 6.45
N ILE A 613 21.43 -23.58 7.16
CA ILE A 613 21.13 -24.66 8.12
C ILE A 613 20.22 -24.14 9.23
N THR A 614 20.54 -23.02 9.87
CA THR A 614 19.68 -22.40 10.90
C THR A 614 18.25 -22.17 10.40
N ALA A 615 18.07 -21.71 9.16
CA ALA A 615 16.75 -21.49 8.57
C ALA A 615 16.00 -22.80 8.24
N ILE A 616 16.71 -23.85 7.83
CA ILE A 616 16.16 -25.19 7.60
C ILE A 616 15.78 -25.86 8.94
N GLU A 617 16.64 -25.79 9.96
CA GLU A 617 16.36 -26.36 11.29
C GLU A 617 15.11 -25.73 11.91
N ALA A 618 14.99 -24.39 11.83
CA ALA A 618 13.87 -23.62 12.38
C ALA A 618 12.48 -23.88 11.75
N GLN A 619 12.36 -24.75 10.74
CA GLN A 619 11.06 -25.06 10.13
C GLN A 619 10.16 -25.89 11.06
N THR A 620 8.89 -25.47 11.18
CA THR A 620 7.83 -26.06 12.04
C THR A 620 7.14 -27.29 11.46
N ALA A 621 7.39 -27.60 10.19
CA ALA A 621 6.77 -28.71 9.46
C ALA A 621 6.85 -30.04 10.23
N THR A 622 5.73 -30.77 10.26
CA THR A 622 5.55 -31.98 11.08
C THR A 622 6.01 -33.27 10.38
N GLU A 623 6.27 -33.19 9.08
CA GLU A 623 6.68 -34.27 8.21
C GLU A 623 8.10 -34.77 8.56
N THR A 624 8.29 -36.10 8.56
CA THR A 624 9.62 -36.70 8.73
C THR A 624 10.52 -36.27 7.57
N ARG A 625 11.67 -35.68 7.90
CA ARG A 625 12.56 -35.05 6.92
C ARG A 625 14.02 -35.47 7.06
N GLU A 626 14.73 -35.56 5.94
CA GLU A 626 16.20 -35.66 5.89
C GLU A 626 16.79 -34.49 5.09
N VAL A 627 18.07 -34.17 5.33
CA VAL A 627 18.80 -33.14 4.58
C VAL A 627 20.01 -33.79 3.90
N ILE A 628 20.19 -33.51 2.61
CA ILE A 628 21.24 -34.07 1.75
C ILE A 628 21.96 -32.93 1.02
N ALA A 629 23.28 -32.99 0.96
CA ALA A 629 24.10 -32.06 0.19
C ALA A 629 24.99 -32.81 -0.82
N ALA A 630 24.87 -32.49 -2.10
CA ALA A 630 25.77 -33.00 -3.14
C ALA A 630 26.98 -32.06 -3.27
N ASP A 631 28.10 -32.42 -2.64
CA ASP A 631 29.33 -31.64 -2.59
C ASP A 631 30.26 -31.94 -3.77
N SER A 632 30.52 -30.92 -4.58
CA SER A 632 31.41 -30.99 -5.74
C SER A 632 32.85 -30.61 -5.37
N ALA A 633 33.40 -31.35 -4.41
CA ALA A 633 34.71 -31.17 -3.78
C ALA A 633 34.99 -29.73 -3.34
N SER A 634 34.35 -29.32 -2.24
CA SER A 634 34.65 -28.08 -1.55
C SER A 634 36.01 -28.09 -0.86
N THR A 635 36.59 -26.91 -0.65
CA THR A 635 37.95 -26.70 -0.11
C THR A 635 38.01 -25.61 0.97
N ASP A 636 36.89 -25.24 1.55
CA ASP A 636 36.71 -24.10 2.47
C ASP A 636 36.10 -24.51 3.84
N GLY A 637 36.07 -25.80 4.16
CA GLY A 637 35.42 -26.36 5.35
C GLY A 637 33.92 -26.70 5.17
N THR A 638 33.34 -26.46 3.99
CA THR A 638 31.91 -26.72 3.71
C THR A 638 31.47 -28.14 4.05
N ARG A 639 32.28 -29.15 3.70
CA ARG A 639 31.96 -30.56 3.91
C ARG A 639 31.89 -30.89 5.39
N GLU A 640 32.94 -30.52 6.10
CA GLU A 640 33.14 -30.75 7.53
C GLU A 640 32.02 -30.07 8.33
N PHE A 641 31.63 -28.85 7.94
CA PHE A 641 30.50 -28.15 8.52
C PHE A 641 29.18 -28.90 8.32
N LEU A 642 28.84 -29.25 7.06
CA LEU A 642 27.60 -29.98 6.74
C LEU A 642 27.51 -31.33 7.47
N GLU A 643 28.59 -32.10 7.49
CA GLU A 643 28.67 -33.38 8.19
C GLU A 643 28.54 -33.20 9.72
N SER A 644 29.10 -32.12 10.29
CA SER A 644 28.95 -31.79 11.72
C SER A 644 27.52 -31.37 12.10
N SER A 645 26.78 -30.74 11.19
CA SER A 645 25.36 -30.40 11.33
C SER A 645 24.42 -31.55 10.99
N GLY A 646 24.93 -32.78 10.84
CA GLY A 646 24.10 -33.97 10.57
C GLY A 646 23.52 -34.04 9.15
N VAL A 647 23.94 -33.16 8.23
CA VAL A 647 23.54 -33.24 6.82
C VAL A 647 24.27 -34.40 6.15
N ARG A 648 23.53 -35.23 5.40
CA ARG A 648 24.12 -36.34 4.65
C ARG A 648 24.80 -35.82 3.39
N VAL A 649 26.12 -35.67 3.44
CA VAL A 649 26.92 -35.21 2.29
C VAL A 649 27.22 -36.37 1.34
N LEU A 650 27.06 -36.12 0.04
CA LEU A 650 27.43 -36.99 -1.07
C LEU A 650 28.62 -36.37 -1.81
N GLY A 651 29.57 -37.18 -2.28
CA GLY A 651 30.70 -36.70 -3.09
C GLY A 651 30.37 -36.69 -4.59
N VAL A 652 30.77 -35.63 -5.29
CA VAL A 652 30.62 -35.47 -6.74
C VAL A 652 31.97 -35.07 -7.35
N ASP A 653 32.40 -35.74 -8.43
CA ASP A 653 33.62 -35.33 -9.14
C ASP A 653 33.37 -33.97 -9.85
N PRO A 654 34.18 -32.92 -9.57
CA PRO A 654 34.02 -31.62 -10.22
C PRO A 654 34.13 -31.67 -11.75
N ARG A 655 34.75 -32.71 -12.31
CA ARG A 655 34.89 -32.93 -13.76
C ARG A 655 33.62 -33.50 -14.41
N SER A 656 32.73 -34.11 -13.63
CA SER A 656 31.43 -34.63 -14.06
C SER A 656 30.26 -33.76 -13.61
N PHE A 657 30.51 -32.54 -13.12
CA PHE A 657 29.44 -31.66 -12.64
C PHE A 657 28.55 -31.18 -13.80
N ASN A 658 27.24 -31.40 -13.66
CA ASN A 658 26.21 -30.91 -14.56
C ASN A 658 24.95 -30.55 -13.75
N HIS A 659 24.29 -29.43 -14.07
CA HIS A 659 23.16 -28.94 -13.27
C HIS A 659 21.95 -29.90 -13.23
N GLY A 660 21.74 -30.71 -14.27
CA GLY A 660 20.73 -31.77 -14.29
C GLY A 660 21.21 -33.08 -13.67
N GLU A 661 22.41 -33.55 -14.05
CA GLU A 661 22.90 -34.87 -13.63
C GLU A 661 23.26 -34.91 -12.14
N THR A 662 23.90 -33.85 -11.61
CA THR A 662 24.18 -33.73 -10.17
C THR A 662 22.88 -33.66 -9.35
N ARG A 663 21.81 -33.04 -9.88
CA ARG A 663 20.48 -33.06 -9.25
C ARG A 663 19.88 -34.46 -9.27
N ASN A 664 19.91 -35.17 -10.41
CA ASN A 664 19.43 -36.56 -10.49
C ASN A 664 20.15 -37.46 -9.47
N TYR A 665 21.48 -37.38 -9.41
CA TYR A 665 22.30 -38.14 -8.45
C TYR A 665 21.87 -37.88 -7.00
N ALA A 666 21.62 -36.62 -6.62
CA ALA A 666 21.16 -36.29 -5.29
C ALA A 666 19.72 -36.81 -5.01
N VAL A 667 18.82 -36.74 -6.00
CA VAL A 667 17.44 -37.25 -5.91
C VAL A 667 17.36 -38.79 -5.86
N GLU A 668 18.31 -39.49 -6.50
CA GLU A 668 18.47 -40.95 -6.38
C GLU A 668 18.86 -41.37 -4.95
N HIS A 669 19.70 -40.59 -4.29
CA HIS A 669 20.18 -40.90 -2.95
C HIS A 669 19.24 -40.43 -1.83
N ALA A 670 18.33 -39.50 -2.14
CA ALA A 670 17.19 -39.11 -1.31
C ALA A 670 16.19 -40.27 -1.10
N ARG A 671 15.47 -40.26 0.01
CA ARG A 671 14.54 -41.32 0.44
C ARG A 671 13.06 -40.94 0.47
N GLY A 672 12.73 -39.66 0.59
CA GLY A 672 11.35 -39.17 0.66
C GLY A 672 10.63 -39.19 -0.70
N ASP A 673 9.30 -39.10 -0.69
CA ASP A 673 8.48 -39.12 -1.90
C ASP A 673 8.26 -37.72 -2.49
N LEU A 674 8.46 -36.68 -1.68
CA LEU A 674 8.54 -35.28 -2.09
C LEU A 674 9.97 -34.77 -1.84
N ILE A 675 10.56 -34.11 -2.84
CA ILE A 675 11.97 -33.69 -2.82
C ILE A 675 12.04 -32.17 -2.95
N VAL A 676 12.58 -31.50 -1.94
CA VAL A 676 12.77 -30.05 -1.94
C VAL A 676 14.19 -29.75 -2.43
N LEU A 677 14.31 -29.26 -3.66
CA LEU A 677 15.57 -28.77 -4.24
C LEU A 677 15.76 -27.31 -3.83
N ILE A 678 16.90 -26.98 -3.20
CA ILE A 678 17.24 -25.59 -2.86
C ILE A 678 18.75 -25.34 -2.97
N VAL A 679 19.16 -24.22 -3.57
CA VAL A 679 20.59 -23.90 -3.74
C VAL A 679 21.24 -23.43 -2.43
N GLN A 680 22.57 -23.64 -2.30
CA GLN A 680 23.35 -23.37 -1.07
C GLN A 680 23.33 -21.92 -0.56
N ASP A 681 22.83 -20.99 -1.39
CA ASP A 681 22.77 -19.55 -1.18
C ASP A 681 21.35 -18.96 -1.35
N ALA A 682 20.32 -19.82 -1.33
CA ALA A 682 18.92 -19.42 -1.16
C ALA A 682 18.45 -19.76 0.28
N VAL A 683 18.18 -18.76 1.11
CA VAL A 683 17.86 -18.95 2.54
C VAL A 683 16.34 -18.83 2.78
N PRO A 684 15.66 -19.86 3.31
CA PRO A 684 14.24 -19.77 3.68
C PRO A 684 13.91 -18.58 4.61
N ILE A 685 12.75 -17.96 4.38
CA ILE A 685 12.21 -16.90 5.22
C ILE A 685 10.99 -17.41 5.98
N GLY A 686 11.00 -17.24 7.30
CA GLY A 686 9.95 -17.74 8.19
C GLY A 686 10.09 -19.22 8.54
N THR A 687 9.23 -19.70 9.44
CA THR A 687 9.18 -21.07 9.96
C THR A 687 8.34 -22.03 9.09
N GLU A 688 7.42 -21.47 8.30
CA GLU A 688 6.40 -22.23 7.54
C GLU A 688 6.79 -22.51 6.08
N TRP A 689 7.95 -22.04 5.61
CA TRP A 689 8.38 -22.14 4.19
C TRP A 689 8.30 -23.58 3.66
N LEU A 690 8.76 -24.55 4.46
CA LEU A 690 8.78 -25.95 4.08
C LEU A 690 7.37 -26.51 3.90
N GLN A 691 6.47 -26.23 4.85
CA GLN A 691 5.08 -26.68 4.79
C GLN A 691 4.34 -25.99 3.64
N ALA A 692 4.52 -24.67 3.46
CA ALA A 692 3.90 -23.91 2.39
C ALA A 692 4.28 -24.45 0.99
N LEU A 693 5.54 -24.84 0.78
CA LEU A 693 6.01 -25.38 -0.49
C LEU A 693 5.59 -26.84 -0.74
N VAL A 694 5.53 -27.65 0.31
CA VAL A 694 5.27 -29.11 0.23
C VAL A 694 3.78 -29.44 0.23
N ALA A 695 2.97 -28.81 1.10
CA ALA A 695 1.55 -29.13 1.27
C ALA A 695 0.71 -29.11 -0.02
N PRO A 696 0.82 -28.12 -0.94
CA PRO A 696 0.02 -28.13 -2.16
C PRO A 696 0.45 -29.22 -3.16
N VAL A 697 1.70 -29.69 -3.09
CA VAL A 697 2.16 -30.87 -3.86
C VAL A 697 1.69 -32.16 -3.18
N ALA A 698 1.67 -32.22 -1.85
CA ALA A 698 1.14 -33.37 -1.12
C ALA A 698 -0.37 -33.58 -1.37
N ALA A 699 -1.14 -32.49 -1.41
CA ALA A 699 -2.60 -32.53 -1.53
C ALA A 699 -3.15 -32.88 -2.92
N ASP A 700 -2.46 -32.51 -4.01
CA ASP A 700 -2.93 -32.77 -5.39
C ASP A 700 -2.01 -33.74 -6.13
N ALA A 701 -2.46 -34.99 -6.28
CA ALA A 701 -1.74 -36.05 -6.99
C ALA A 701 -1.41 -35.74 -8.47
N SER A 702 -2.12 -34.80 -9.11
CA SER A 702 -1.84 -34.35 -10.49
C SER A 702 -0.67 -33.36 -10.60
N VAL A 703 -0.20 -32.81 -9.48
CA VAL A 703 0.93 -31.88 -9.44
C VAL A 703 2.25 -32.66 -9.46
N ALA A 704 3.12 -32.34 -10.43
CA ALA A 704 4.49 -32.84 -10.50
C ALA A 704 5.46 -32.07 -9.59
N GLY A 705 5.19 -30.77 -9.36
CA GLY A 705 5.98 -29.96 -8.45
C GLY A 705 5.50 -28.52 -8.27
N ALA A 706 6.08 -27.84 -7.28
CA ALA A 706 5.88 -26.44 -6.95
C ALA A 706 7.23 -25.69 -6.92
N PHE A 707 7.25 -24.39 -7.18
CA PHE A 707 8.43 -23.54 -6.96
C PHE A 707 8.11 -22.28 -6.15
N ALA A 708 9.08 -21.86 -5.36
CA ALA A 708 8.96 -20.81 -4.35
C ALA A 708 9.16 -19.40 -4.92
N ARG A 709 8.75 -18.40 -4.13
CA ARG A 709 9.07 -17.00 -4.37
C ARG A 709 10.49 -16.66 -3.94
N GLN A 710 11.22 -15.97 -4.80
CA GLN A 710 12.50 -15.35 -4.47
C GLN A 710 12.28 -13.89 -4.03
N VAL A 711 13.07 -13.45 -3.06
CA VAL A 711 13.28 -12.04 -2.74
C VAL A 711 14.78 -11.75 -2.68
N PRO A 712 15.24 -10.55 -3.09
CA PRO A 712 16.65 -10.23 -3.07
C PRO A 712 17.17 -10.06 -1.63
N ALA A 713 18.43 -10.44 -1.40
CA ALA A 713 19.09 -10.26 -0.12
C ALA A 713 19.26 -8.79 0.25
N GLY A 714 19.26 -8.50 1.55
CA GLY A 714 19.29 -7.13 2.09
C GLY A 714 20.50 -6.28 1.67
N ASP A 715 21.61 -6.90 1.27
CA ASP A 715 22.83 -6.26 0.76
C ASP A 715 22.85 -6.08 -0.78
N SER A 716 21.83 -6.58 -1.50
CA SER A 716 21.73 -6.50 -2.97
C SER A 716 21.80 -5.07 -3.51
N SER A 717 22.56 -4.89 -4.59
CA SER A 717 22.61 -3.64 -5.32
C SER A 717 21.25 -3.25 -5.93
N ALA A 718 21.07 -1.94 -6.12
CA ALA A 718 19.89 -1.33 -6.74
C ALA A 718 19.41 -2.07 -8.01
N LEU A 719 20.36 -2.45 -8.87
CA LEU A 719 20.08 -3.06 -10.16
C LEU A 719 19.68 -4.53 -10.03
N THR A 720 20.27 -5.25 -9.07
CA THR A 720 19.92 -6.65 -8.77
C THR A 720 18.51 -6.74 -8.18
N ARG A 721 18.14 -5.84 -7.25
CA ARG A 721 16.77 -5.74 -6.74
C ARG A 721 15.77 -5.40 -7.85
N TRP A 722 16.04 -4.33 -8.61
CA TRP A 722 15.22 -3.92 -9.75
C TRP A 722 15.06 -5.01 -10.81
N SER A 723 16.07 -5.85 -11.04
CA SER A 723 15.96 -6.96 -12.00
C SER A 723 15.15 -8.13 -11.43
N LEU A 724 15.33 -8.48 -10.15
CA LEU A 724 14.60 -9.57 -9.51
C LEU A 724 13.11 -9.24 -9.31
N GLU A 725 12.74 -7.98 -9.04
CA GLU A 725 11.35 -7.51 -9.06
C GLU A 725 10.58 -7.81 -10.37
N ARG A 726 11.32 -8.05 -11.46
CA ARG A 726 10.79 -8.34 -12.81
C ARG A 726 10.93 -9.81 -13.19
N TRP A 727 11.48 -10.64 -12.31
CA TRP A 727 11.49 -12.09 -12.46
C TRP A 727 10.11 -12.67 -12.12
N LEU A 728 9.67 -13.67 -12.89
CA LEU A 728 8.33 -14.21 -12.72
C LEU A 728 8.17 -15.01 -11.42
N ALA A 729 9.26 -15.49 -10.81
CA ALA A 729 9.26 -16.13 -9.49
C ALA A 729 9.38 -15.13 -8.30
N CYS A 730 9.06 -13.84 -8.49
CA CYS A 730 9.08 -12.84 -7.41
C CYS A 730 7.69 -12.21 -7.09
N GLY A 731 6.68 -12.51 -7.92
CA GLY A 731 5.31 -11.97 -7.77
C GLY A 731 4.53 -12.58 -6.60
N LEU A 732 3.47 -11.89 -6.14
CA LEU A 732 2.61 -12.37 -5.03
C LEU A 732 1.45 -13.27 -5.46
N GLU A 733 1.06 -13.28 -6.73
CA GLU A 733 -0.10 -14.06 -7.17
C GLU A 733 0.30 -15.53 -7.38
N PRO A 734 -0.38 -16.50 -6.73
CA PRO A 734 -0.15 -17.92 -6.98
C PRO A 734 -0.55 -18.28 -8.41
N ARG A 735 0.13 -19.26 -9.01
CA ARG A 735 -0.16 -19.70 -10.38
C ARG A 735 -0.17 -21.21 -10.47
N ARG A 736 -1.04 -21.74 -11.33
CA ARG A 736 -1.03 -23.12 -11.80
C ARG A 736 -0.76 -23.13 -13.29
N SER A 737 0.22 -23.90 -13.71
CA SER A 737 0.36 -24.35 -15.09
C SER A 737 -0.29 -25.72 -15.19
N ASP A 738 -1.49 -25.75 -15.76
CA ASP A 738 -2.19 -26.99 -16.10
C ASP A 738 -1.50 -27.73 -17.26
N PRO A 739 -1.83 -29.01 -17.50
CA PRO A 739 -1.23 -29.80 -18.57
C PRO A 739 -1.45 -29.20 -19.96
N LEU A 740 -0.65 -29.66 -20.92
CA LEU A 740 -0.72 -29.24 -22.33
C LEU A 740 -0.62 -30.46 -23.24
N SER A 741 -1.52 -30.61 -24.20
CA SER A 741 -1.22 -31.51 -25.32
C SER A 741 -0.09 -30.90 -26.16
N ARG A 742 0.67 -31.77 -26.85
CA ARG A 742 1.72 -31.32 -27.78
C ARG A 742 1.20 -30.34 -28.84
N ARG A 743 -0.05 -30.53 -29.29
CA ARG A 743 -0.72 -29.65 -30.27
C ARG A 743 -0.98 -28.26 -29.71
N GLU A 744 -1.37 -28.13 -28.44
CA GLU A 744 -1.59 -26.84 -27.79
C GLU A 744 -0.26 -26.11 -27.56
N PHE A 745 0.76 -26.82 -27.06
CA PHE A 745 2.11 -26.26 -26.89
C PHE A 745 2.69 -25.76 -28.22
N ASP A 746 2.59 -26.55 -29.30
CA ASP A 746 3.07 -26.13 -30.62
C ASP A 746 2.24 -24.99 -31.22
N ALA A 747 0.96 -24.83 -30.82
CA ALA A 747 0.12 -23.68 -31.24
C ALA A 747 0.40 -22.38 -30.46
N LEU A 748 0.98 -22.44 -29.25
CA LEU A 748 1.34 -21.26 -28.46
C LEU A 748 2.49 -20.46 -29.12
N ALA A 749 2.45 -19.13 -28.96
CA ALA A 749 3.57 -18.27 -29.32
C ALA A 749 4.80 -18.56 -28.42
N PRO A 750 6.04 -18.36 -28.90
CA PRO A 750 7.26 -18.74 -28.16
C PRO A 750 7.39 -18.16 -26.74
N LEU A 751 6.85 -16.96 -26.48
CA LEU A 751 6.84 -16.38 -25.14
C LEU A 751 5.82 -17.10 -24.23
N ALA A 752 4.60 -17.35 -24.72
CA ALA A 752 3.56 -18.07 -23.98
C ALA A 752 3.93 -19.53 -23.69
N ARG A 753 4.70 -20.19 -24.57
CA ARG A 753 5.31 -21.50 -24.30
C ARG A 753 6.25 -21.45 -23.10
N TYR A 754 7.15 -20.47 -23.07
CA TYR A 754 8.04 -20.25 -21.94
C TYR A 754 7.25 -19.93 -20.65
N GLU A 755 6.28 -19.02 -20.72
CA GLU A 755 5.45 -18.60 -19.57
C GLU A 755 4.63 -19.74 -18.96
N ARG A 756 4.17 -20.71 -19.77
CA ARG A 756 3.54 -21.94 -19.26
C ARG A 756 4.54 -22.91 -18.61
N CYS A 757 5.77 -22.96 -19.10
CA CYS A 757 6.79 -23.92 -18.64
C CYS A 757 7.78 -23.32 -17.62
N ILE A 758 7.37 -22.32 -16.83
CA ILE A 758 8.22 -21.77 -15.77
C ILE A 758 8.26 -22.71 -14.57
N PHE A 759 9.47 -23.10 -14.22
CA PHE A 759 9.86 -23.77 -12.98
C PHE A 759 11.26 -23.28 -12.63
N ASP A 760 11.60 -23.17 -11.35
CA ASP A 760 12.83 -22.52 -10.91
C ASP A 760 13.53 -23.36 -9.82
N ASN A 761 14.63 -24.02 -10.20
CA ASN A 761 15.40 -24.89 -9.30
C ASN A 761 16.39 -24.12 -8.37
N VAL A 762 16.17 -22.82 -8.14
CA VAL A 762 16.69 -22.11 -6.97
C VAL A 762 16.03 -22.64 -5.69
N CYS A 763 14.71 -22.83 -5.71
CA CYS A 763 13.93 -23.37 -4.60
C CYS A 763 12.61 -23.97 -5.10
N SER A 764 12.52 -25.31 -5.14
CA SER A 764 11.37 -26.04 -5.65
C SER A 764 11.10 -27.33 -4.87
N CYS A 765 9.87 -27.85 -4.96
CA CYS A 765 9.49 -29.18 -4.49
C CYS A 765 9.00 -30.01 -5.67
N ILE A 766 9.58 -31.19 -5.90
CA ILE A 766 9.20 -32.14 -6.95
C ILE A 766 8.69 -33.45 -6.37
N ARG A 767 7.71 -34.07 -7.02
CA ARG A 767 7.23 -35.42 -6.71
C ARG A 767 8.18 -36.46 -7.30
N ARG A 768 8.61 -37.44 -6.49
CA ARG A 768 9.54 -38.50 -6.93
C ARG A 768 9.05 -39.24 -8.17
N SER A 769 7.76 -39.58 -8.26
CA SER A 769 7.20 -40.31 -9.42
C SER A 769 7.21 -39.50 -10.72
N ALA A 770 7.01 -38.18 -10.65
CA ALA A 770 7.15 -37.30 -11.81
C ALA A 770 8.62 -37.22 -12.26
N TRP A 771 9.57 -37.11 -11.32
CA TRP A 771 11.00 -37.13 -11.61
C TRP A 771 11.51 -38.49 -12.11
N GLN A 772 10.94 -39.60 -11.66
CA GLN A 772 11.27 -40.95 -12.16
C GLN A 772 10.88 -41.13 -13.64
N ARG A 773 9.78 -40.50 -14.06
CA ARG A 773 9.31 -40.50 -15.46
C ARG A 773 10.05 -39.46 -16.32
N HIS A 774 10.35 -38.29 -15.75
CA HIS A 774 11.10 -37.21 -16.39
C HIS A 774 12.27 -36.77 -15.50
N ARG A 775 13.46 -37.26 -15.79
CA ARG A 775 14.70 -36.82 -15.11
C ARG A 775 15.17 -35.48 -15.68
N PHE A 776 15.89 -34.69 -14.87
CA PHE A 776 16.54 -33.48 -15.38
C PHE A 776 17.58 -33.85 -16.45
N ARG A 777 17.51 -33.24 -17.63
CA ARG A 777 18.44 -33.57 -18.72
C ARG A 777 19.82 -32.98 -18.46
N ALA A 778 20.86 -33.61 -19.01
CA ALA A 778 22.22 -33.10 -18.97
C ALA A 778 22.32 -31.75 -19.73
N ALA A 779 22.33 -30.65 -18.98
CA ALA A 779 22.33 -29.29 -19.53
C ALA A 779 23.17 -28.35 -18.66
N PRO A 780 23.82 -27.33 -19.26
CA PRO A 780 24.57 -26.33 -18.48
C PRO A 780 23.64 -25.38 -17.73
N ILE A 781 22.41 -25.15 -18.22
CA ILE A 781 21.38 -24.33 -17.59
C ILE A 781 20.00 -24.64 -18.19
N ALA A 782 18.94 -24.22 -17.50
CA ALA A 782 17.53 -24.36 -17.92
C ALA A 782 17.06 -25.83 -18.03
N GLU A 783 17.65 -26.70 -17.22
CA GLU A 783 17.20 -28.08 -16.98
C GLU A 783 15.84 -28.13 -16.28
N ASP A 784 15.52 -27.13 -15.47
CA ASP A 784 14.22 -26.91 -14.83
C ASP A 784 13.12 -26.55 -15.84
N LEU A 785 13.40 -25.61 -16.75
CA LEU A 785 12.47 -25.24 -17.83
C LEU A 785 12.24 -26.39 -18.84
N GLU A 786 13.25 -27.22 -19.10
CA GLU A 786 13.09 -28.42 -19.93
C GLU A 786 12.28 -29.51 -19.20
N TRP A 787 12.56 -29.76 -17.92
CA TRP A 787 11.78 -30.67 -17.09
C TRP A 787 10.30 -30.23 -17.00
N ALA A 788 10.07 -28.94 -16.77
CA ALA A 788 8.74 -28.34 -16.69
C ALA A 788 7.94 -28.55 -17.97
N ARG A 789 8.55 -28.31 -19.15
CA ARG A 789 7.95 -28.60 -20.45
C ARG A 789 7.56 -30.08 -20.54
N ASP A 790 8.47 -30.98 -20.19
CA ASP A 790 8.27 -32.42 -20.39
C ASP A 790 7.19 -33.01 -19.47
N VAL A 791 7.10 -32.57 -18.20
CA VAL A 791 5.99 -33.01 -17.31
C VAL A 791 4.63 -32.41 -17.70
N LEU A 792 4.58 -31.15 -18.14
CA LEU A 792 3.32 -30.51 -18.60
C LEU A 792 2.77 -31.19 -19.87
N LEU A 793 3.67 -31.63 -20.77
CA LEU A 793 3.31 -32.39 -21.98
C LEU A 793 2.87 -33.83 -21.70
N ASP A 794 3.14 -34.34 -20.50
CA ASP A 794 2.90 -35.72 -20.07
C ASP A 794 1.66 -35.89 -19.18
N GLY A 795 0.94 -34.79 -18.91
CA GLY A 795 -0.33 -34.79 -18.17
C GLY A 795 -0.27 -34.21 -16.75
N TRP A 796 0.88 -33.69 -16.31
CA TRP A 796 1.05 -33.14 -14.96
C TRP A 796 0.78 -31.63 -14.89
N SER A 797 0.49 -31.13 -13.69
CA SER A 797 0.44 -29.70 -13.38
C SER A 797 1.68 -29.23 -12.61
N ILE A 798 1.98 -27.93 -12.71
CA ILE A 798 3.06 -27.26 -11.95
C ILE A 798 2.47 -26.07 -11.20
N LEU A 799 2.95 -25.82 -9.98
CA LEU A 799 2.51 -24.70 -9.13
C LEU A 799 3.63 -23.66 -8.91
N TYR A 800 3.24 -22.39 -8.81
CA TYR A 800 4.03 -21.33 -8.21
C TYR A 800 3.40 -20.94 -6.88
N VAL A 801 4.20 -21.05 -5.80
CA VAL A 801 3.75 -20.83 -4.42
C VAL A 801 4.41 -19.56 -3.88
N PRO A 802 3.68 -18.44 -3.77
CA PRO A 802 4.24 -17.14 -3.40
C PRO A 802 4.55 -17.01 -1.91
N ASP A 803 3.90 -17.84 -1.08
CA ASP A 803 3.98 -17.82 0.38
C ASP A 803 5.20 -18.61 0.91
N ALA A 804 5.71 -19.55 0.11
CA ALA A 804 7.02 -20.13 0.32
C ALA A 804 8.07 -19.14 -0.21
N VAL A 805 8.80 -18.46 0.69
CA VAL A 805 9.75 -17.40 0.32
C VAL A 805 11.20 -17.78 0.65
N VAL A 806 12.13 -17.50 -0.27
CA VAL A 806 13.59 -17.57 -0.04
C VAL A 806 14.29 -16.24 -0.33
N GLU A 807 15.25 -15.87 0.51
CA GLU A 807 16.23 -14.82 0.23
C GLU A 807 17.29 -15.36 -0.75
N HIS A 808 17.35 -14.83 -1.97
CA HIS A 808 18.26 -15.28 -3.02
C HIS A 808 18.57 -14.18 -4.05
N SER A 809 19.87 -13.91 -4.28
CA SER A 809 20.35 -12.86 -5.18
C SER A 809 21.87 -12.87 -5.32
N HIS A 810 22.40 -12.37 -6.44
CA HIS A 810 23.86 -12.26 -6.63
C HIS A 810 24.28 -10.99 -7.35
N ASP A 811 25.34 -10.36 -6.86
CA ASP A 811 25.99 -9.24 -7.56
C ASP A 811 27.21 -9.69 -8.40
N ARG A 812 26.94 -10.49 -9.43
CA ARG A 812 27.94 -11.09 -10.35
C ARG A 812 28.54 -10.05 -11.32
N ASP A 813 29.70 -10.36 -11.88
CA ASP A 813 30.40 -9.49 -12.83
C ASP A 813 29.77 -9.51 -14.25
N PRO A 814 30.01 -8.49 -15.10
CA PRO A 814 29.39 -8.41 -16.43
C PRO A 814 29.82 -9.52 -17.41
N MET A 815 30.99 -10.14 -17.25
CA MET A 815 31.43 -11.24 -18.13
C MET A 815 30.75 -12.55 -17.74
N TYR A 816 30.61 -12.84 -16.44
CA TYR A 816 29.73 -13.91 -15.96
C TYR A 816 28.31 -13.73 -16.51
N GLU A 817 27.73 -12.53 -16.33
CA GLU A 817 26.37 -12.24 -16.76
C GLU A 817 26.17 -12.34 -18.27
N LEU A 818 27.17 -11.98 -19.08
CA LEU A 818 27.17 -12.21 -20.53
C LEU A 818 27.08 -13.70 -20.86
N ARG A 819 27.93 -14.53 -20.24
CA ARG A 819 28.00 -15.98 -20.45
C ARG A 819 26.71 -16.67 -20.03
N ARG A 820 26.18 -16.36 -18.84
CA ARG A 820 24.91 -16.90 -18.34
C ARG A 820 23.75 -16.49 -19.24
N THR A 821 23.63 -15.21 -19.58
CA THR A 821 22.54 -14.73 -20.44
C THR A 821 22.60 -15.34 -21.84
N TYR A 822 23.81 -15.54 -22.40
CA TYR A 822 24.02 -16.27 -23.65
C TYR A 822 23.51 -17.71 -23.55
N LEU A 823 23.89 -18.47 -22.51
CA LEU A 823 23.44 -19.85 -22.34
C LEU A 823 21.92 -19.93 -22.13
N VAL A 824 21.34 -19.10 -21.25
CA VAL A 824 19.88 -19.05 -21.03
C VAL A 824 19.14 -18.75 -22.33
N HIS A 825 19.51 -17.71 -23.07
CA HIS A 825 18.77 -17.34 -24.30
C HIS A 825 19.06 -18.25 -25.50
N ARG A 826 20.15 -19.02 -25.47
CA ARG A 826 20.32 -20.19 -26.34
C ARG A 826 19.27 -21.25 -26.01
N ARG A 827 19.18 -21.67 -24.74
CA ARG A 827 18.22 -22.70 -24.28
C ARG A 827 16.77 -22.29 -24.47
N LEU A 828 16.41 -21.04 -24.19
CA LEU A 828 15.06 -20.51 -24.45
C LEU A 828 14.67 -20.58 -25.94
N GLN A 829 15.65 -20.45 -26.85
CA GLN A 829 15.40 -20.63 -28.28
C GLN A 829 15.27 -22.13 -28.63
N GLU A 830 16.16 -22.98 -28.13
CA GLU A 830 16.13 -24.45 -28.36
C GLU A 830 14.85 -25.11 -27.79
N LEU A 831 14.35 -24.66 -26.63
CA LEU A 831 13.20 -25.25 -25.93
C LEU A 831 11.84 -24.70 -26.39
N PHE A 832 11.76 -23.40 -26.70
CA PHE A 832 10.49 -22.70 -26.93
C PHE A 832 10.41 -21.95 -28.27
N GLY A 833 11.54 -21.77 -28.95
CA GLY A 833 11.67 -20.89 -30.12
C GLY A 833 11.85 -19.40 -29.78
N LEU A 834 12.03 -19.06 -28.49
CA LEU A 834 12.01 -17.68 -28.02
C LEU A 834 13.26 -16.88 -28.45
N SER A 835 13.07 -15.60 -28.78
CA SER A 835 14.16 -14.67 -29.16
C SER A 835 13.77 -13.25 -28.76
N THR A 836 14.04 -12.86 -27.52
CA THR A 836 13.71 -11.54 -26.95
C THR A 836 14.40 -10.37 -27.66
N VAL A 837 15.61 -10.60 -28.19
CA VAL A 837 16.34 -9.67 -29.06
C VAL A 837 16.60 -10.40 -30.39
N PRO A 838 15.66 -10.37 -31.35
CA PRO A 838 15.73 -11.25 -32.53
C PRO A 838 16.74 -10.80 -33.61
N THR A 839 17.01 -9.50 -33.73
CA THR A 839 17.81 -8.87 -34.82
C THR A 839 18.89 -7.93 -34.30
N ALA A 840 19.91 -7.62 -35.13
CA ALA A 840 20.97 -6.67 -34.76
C ALA A 840 20.43 -5.24 -34.53
N GLN A 841 19.41 -4.81 -35.27
CA GLN A 841 18.72 -3.54 -35.03
C GLN A 841 17.99 -3.54 -33.67
N SER A 842 17.35 -4.66 -33.30
CA SER A 842 16.72 -4.80 -31.99
C SER A 842 17.74 -4.82 -30.84
N LEU A 843 18.97 -5.31 -31.08
CA LEU A 843 20.08 -5.24 -30.11
C LEU A 843 20.49 -3.79 -29.84
N ILE A 844 20.71 -2.99 -30.90
CA ILE A 844 21.04 -1.56 -30.77
C ILE A 844 19.93 -0.84 -29.98
N GLY A 845 18.66 -1.05 -30.37
CA GLY A 845 17.51 -0.48 -29.68
C GLY A 845 17.31 -0.99 -28.25
N ALA A 846 17.73 -2.22 -27.92
CA ALA A 846 17.73 -2.74 -26.56
C ALA A 846 18.80 -2.03 -25.71
N ILE A 847 20.07 -2.05 -26.13
CA ILE A 847 21.17 -1.37 -25.42
C ILE A 847 20.85 0.12 -25.17
N ALA A 848 20.34 0.82 -26.19
CA ALA A 848 19.96 2.23 -26.11
C ALA A 848 18.82 2.54 -25.11
N ARG A 849 18.03 1.53 -24.70
CA ARG A 849 17.01 1.65 -23.65
C ARG A 849 17.50 1.14 -22.29
N THR A 850 18.19 0.00 -22.28
CA THR A 850 18.64 -0.69 -21.07
C THR A 850 19.76 0.06 -20.36
N VAL A 851 20.76 0.60 -21.07
CA VAL A 851 21.85 1.38 -20.43
C VAL A 851 21.31 2.63 -19.71
N PRO A 852 20.46 3.49 -20.32
CA PRO A 852 19.82 4.58 -19.59
C PRO A 852 18.88 4.14 -18.46
N ALA A 853 18.23 2.98 -18.56
CA ALA A 853 17.39 2.45 -17.49
C ALA A 853 18.23 2.05 -16.27
N HIS A 854 19.27 1.24 -16.47
CA HIS A 854 20.18 0.81 -15.41
C HIS A 854 20.85 2.01 -14.73
N LEU A 855 21.37 2.96 -15.50
CA LEU A 855 22.00 4.17 -14.96
C LEU A 855 21.02 5.07 -14.17
N ARG A 856 19.72 5.06 -14.48
CA ARG A 856 18.69 5.74 -13.66
C ARG A 856 18.50 5.04 -12.31
N VAL A 857 18.45 3.71 -12.29
CA VAL A 857 18.32 2.89 -11.07
C VAL A 857 19.53 3.12 -10.14
N THR A 858 20.75 2.97 -10.66
CA THR A 858 21.99 3.23 -9.91
C THR A 858 22.08 4.67 -9.38
N ARG A 859 21.61 5.66 -10.17
CA ARG A 859 21.55 7.07 -9.76
C ARG A 859 20.49 7.35 -8.68
N PHE A 860 19.37 6.65 -8.69
CA PHE A 860 18.28 6.85 -7.74
C PHE A 860 18.71 6.52 -6.32
N GLU A 861 19.40 5.39 -6.14
CA GLU A 861 19.87 4.89 -4.84
C GLU A 861 21.23 5.44 -4.38
N ARG A 862 21.83 6.42 -5.08
CA ARG A 862 23.13 7.02 -4.74
C ARG A 862 24.29 6.00 -4.63
N GLN A 863 24.22 4.91 -5.39
CA GLN A 863 25.21 3.82 -5.37
C GLN A 863 26.63 4.32 -5.77
N PRO A 864 27.71 3.74 -5.22
CA PRO A 864 29.09 4.20 -5.41
C PRO A 864 29.57 4.08 -6.85
N ALA A 865 30.61 4.84 -7.23
CA ALA A 865 31.04 5.00 -8.63
C ALA A 865 31.27 3.69 -9.40
N ALA A 866 31.83 2.65 -8.74
CA ALA A 866 32.02 1.33 -9.35
C ALA A 866 30.71 0.67 -9.84
N ALA A 867 29.59 0.91 -9.13
CA ALA A 867 28.28 0.41 -9.51
C ALA A 867 27.76 1.04 -10.82
N TRP A 868 28.20 2.25 -11.18
CA TRP A 868 27.79 2.92 -12.43
C TRP A 868 28.44 2.27 -13.66
N ALA A 869 29.74 1.94 -13.56
CA ALA A 869 30.46 1.19 -14.59
C ALA A 869 29.83 -0.20 -14.78
N ARG A 870 29.55 -0.92 -13.68
CA ARG A 870 28.87 -2.22 -13.72
C ARG A 870 27.45 -2.14 -14.28
N ALA A 871 26.67 -1.12 -13.92
CA ALA A 871 25.32 -0.92 -14.44
C ALA A 871 25.29 -0.62 -15.94
N ALA A 872 26.21 0.22 -16.44
CA ALA A 872 26.39 0.47 -17.87
C ALA A 872 26.81 -0.81 -18.62
N ALA A 873 27.78 -1.56 -18.08
CA ALA A 873 28.22 -2.81 -18.66
C ALA A 873 27.08 -3.85 -18.74
N LEU A 874 26.33 -4.05 -17.66
CA LEU A 874 25.16 -4.94 -17.61
C LEU A 874 24.07 -4.52 -18.62
N GLY A 875 23.89 -3.20 -18.83
CA GLY A 875 22.97 -2.69 -19.84
C GLY A 875 23.37 -2.97 -21.29
N ILE A 876 24.64 -3.34 -21.52
CA ILE A 876 25.17 -3.81 -22.81
C ILE A 876 25.14 -5.34 -22.87
N VAL A 877 25.71 -6.02 -21.85
CA VAL A 877 25.93 -7.47 -21.90
C VAL A 877 24.66 -8.30 -21.83
N TRP A 878 23.62 -7.86 -21.10
CA TRP A 878 22.35 -8.59 -21.09
C TRP A 878 21.72 -8.61 -22.49
N PRO A 879 21.41 -7.48 -23.16
CA PRO A 879 20.94 -7.50 -24.55
C PRO A 879 21.85 -8.28 -25.52
N ALA A 880 23.18 -8.15 -25.37
CA ALA A 880 24.13 -8.87 -26.22
C ALA A 880 24.04 -10.40 -26.03
N GLY A 881 24.00 -10.88 -24.78
CA GLY A 881 23.80 -12.30 -24.47
C GLY A 881 22.47 -12.83 -25.03
N GLN A 882 21.39 -12.06 -24.87
CA GLN A 882 20.07 -12.39 -25.42
C GLN A 882 20.10 -12.57 -26.94
N TYR A 883 20.74 -11.64 -27.66
CA TYR A 883 20.89 -11.70 -29.11
C TYR A 883 21.80 -12.86 -29.56
N PHE A 884 23.00 -12.97 -28.99
CA PHE A 884 24.00 -13.93 -29.45
C PHE A 884 23.65 -15.38 -29.08
N GLY A 885 23.05 -15.63 -27.92
CA GLY A 885 22.57 -16.95 -27.52
C GLY A 885 21.47 -17.47 -28.44
N ALA A 886 20.39 -16.69 -28.57
CA ALA A 886 19.27 -17.05 -29.44
C ALA A 886 19.62 -17.03 -30.93
N ARG A 887 20.64 -16.26 -31.36
CA ARG A 887 21.19 -16.38 -32.72
C ARG A 887 22.00 -17.67 -32.90
N ALA A 888 22.84 -18.05 -31.94
CA ALA A 888 23.71 -19.22 -32.04
C ALA A 888 22.92 -20.53 -32.16
N ALA A 889 21.83 -20.67 -31.40
CA ALA A 889 20.88 -21.77 -31.54
C ALA A 889 20.27 -21.84 -32.95
N ARG A 890 19.70 -20.73 -33.44
CA ARG A 890 19.09 -20.63 -34.79
C ARG A 890 20.04 -20.95 -35.95
N VAL A 891 21.36 -20.82 -35.78
CA VAL A 891 22.37 -21.15 -36.80
C VAL A 891 23.17 -22.42 -36.50
N GLY A 892 22.69 -23.26 -35.57
CA GLY A 892 23.30 -24.56 -35.26
C GLY A 892 24.74 -24.50 -34.71
N ARG A 893 25.21 -23.34 -34.23
CA ARG A 893 26.58 -23.23 -33.71
C ARG A 893 26.73 -24.01 -32.40
N PRO A 894 27.85 -24.72 -32.17
CA PRO A 894 28.12 -25.39 -30.90
C PRO A 894 28.20 -24.38 -29.75
N ALA A 895 27.90 -24.83 -28.53
CA ALA A 895 28.01 -23.98 -27.34
C ALA A 895 29.49 -23.83 -26.91
N PRO A 896 29.94 -22.63 -26.52
CA PRO A 896 31.24 -22.46 -25.88
C PRO A 896 31.27 -23.21 -24.53
N ARG A 897 32.36 -23.92 -24.23
CA ARG A 897 32.61 -24.45 -22.89
C ARG A 897 33.10 -23.33 -21.97
N PHE A 898 32.17 -22.63 -21.33
CA PHE A 898 32.49 -21.84 -20.15
C PHE A 898 32.76 -22.81 -18.98
N ARG A 899 33.80 -22.57 -18.17
CA ARG A 899 34.16 -23.44 -17.02
C ARG A 899 33.52 -23.00 -15.71
N ASP A 900 32.92 -21.81 -15.71
CA ASP A 900 32.56 -21.05 -14.52
C ASP A 900 31.04 -20.73 -14.47
N VAL A 901 30.27 -21.22 -15.46
CA VAL A 901 28.84 -20.93 -15.70
C VAL A 901 28.16 -22.17 -16.24
#